data_AF-A0ABD5YUM8-F1
#
_entry.id   AF-A0ABD5YUM8-F1
#
_cell.length_a   1.000
_cell.length_b   1.000
_cell.length_c   1.000
_cell.angle_alpha   90.00
_cell.angle_beta   90.00
_cell.angle_gamma   90.00
#
_symmetry.space_group_name_H-M   'P 1'
#
loop_
_entity.id
_entity.type
_entity.pdbx_description
1 polymer ?
#
loop_
_entity_poly.entity_id
_entity_poly.type
_entity_poly.pdbx_seq_one_letter_code
_entity_poly.pdbx_strand_id
1 'polypeptide(L)'
;MDGSKATENHRHEVDEQPEAIDDRSDRVSYRSQNTEEETGNEALRLSRRTMLQLTGAVASTSVLGIGSTPSVAARTGINEDFLNWRVREASKVWDRGYRGRPDRSIALTDSGLESRHPDEGPWNGITALIRDGAVKLTRPANNDTERVKTDETESITGTAEPGSFATGDEIYHPFVTPADVEQLDTTLTWNPPEPANDLELGIDKLIDGEYKRVATAATGNTPETVSIDVEPEHEYRFVVELYLNVACTYEISGTYYNILGDISFVNENEVFDFSGSSGDIALNTPKTVGWYDAGSRYGSHRVPRDGDGHGSHVAGIMGGSGRASTLDPDAFQEHEPHAILAAGDFLEYDVEASANTGVFGSAYGTLIELVVEGPNGNVLDSTATSSDGSRIDNAIVEAPTVHDSGMATYTVSVRPAGGQAASSAQVERVGLGSFLDPEATTGDRTENGPRSLHGGIAPNQSLVGFQGLSDPTTDLGAHADEFARIFNIRAVNMSWGYTGGLPIGAAGGALGTIPATVRDIAEGGILTCAAAGNSATPLNGNGAPAVADEAISVAATGNLDGIAGYSSGGVGAIDEDKGGEYMKPDVTAPGGTLTDLIDAVLRGDPNTSESEQKPIREYTLKAGTSMAAPFATGTAGLIAEAMEFDAPVGIALPEPAAADIDAVLRLKQVLQQPRARPYSLLHPITARTYRATSLAVEIHMRASVVSIQTRPPMLSLANFRERLLRPLG
;
A
#
# COMPACT_ATOMS: atom_id res chain seq x y z
N MET A 1 15.97 66.84 -9.15
CA MET A 1 14.63 67.30 -8.75
C MET A 1 13.81 66.03 -8.61
N ASP A 2 13.83 65.37 -7.46
CA ASP A 2 13.20 65.70 -6.18
C ASP A 2 11.94 64.85 -6.00
N GLY A 3 12.00 63.94 -5.02
CA GLY A 3 10.89 63.66 -4.11
C GLY A 3 9.80 62.66 -4.49
N SER A 4 9.94 61.43 -3.98
CA SER A 4 9.25 61.00 -2.74
C SER A 4 8.28 59.81 -2.81
N LYS A 5 8.46 58.96 -1.77
CA LYS A 5 7.48 58.21 -0.96
C LYS A 5 7.06 56.79 -1.36
N ALA A 6 7.73 55.86 -0.66
CA ALA A 6 7.20 54.72 0.09
C ALA A 6 5.67 54.63 0.24
N THR A 7 5.15 53.45 -0.08
CA THR A 7 4.04 52.82 0.65
C THR A 7 4.40 51.34 0.83
N GLU A 8 4.83 50.99 2.05
CA GLU A 8 4.78 49.62 2.57
C GLU A 8 3.32 49.24 2.76
N ASN A 9 2.92 48.07 2.26
CA ASN A 9 1.73 47.38 2.70
C ASN A 9 2.09 45.91 2.91
N HIS A 10 2.26 45.55 4.18
CA HIS A 10 2.17 44.18 4.67
C HIS A 10 0.86 43.53 4.21
N ARG A 11 0.95 42.30 3.70
CA ARG A 11 -0.09 41.26 3.83
C ARG A 11 0.46 39.89 3.39
N HIS A 12 0.60 39.03 4.40
CA HIS A 12 0.44 37.58 4.41
C HIS A 12 0.98 36.77 3.21
N GLU A 13 2.23 36.29 3.36
CA GLU A 13 2.65 34.99 2.83
C GLU A 13 1.81 33.90 3.49
N VAL A 14 1.03 33.20 2.68
CA VAL A 14 0.51 31.87 2.97
C VAL A 14 1.36 30.96 2.08
N ASP A 15 2.33 30.32 2.72
CA ASP A 15 3.26 29.35 2.15
C ASP A 15 2.55 28.00 2.22
N GLU A 16 1.96 27.56 1.10
CA GLU A 16 1.28 26.27 0.98
C GLU A 16 1.97 25.48 -0.14
N GLN A 17 2.87 24.58 0.28
CA GLN A 17 3.52 23.57 -0.56
C GLN A 17 2.66 22.30 -0.64
N PRO A 18 2.58 21.61 -1.79
CA PRO A 18 2.13 20.23 -1.85
C PRO A 18 3.33 19.30 -1.63
N GLU A 19 3.56 18.86 -0.40
CA GLU A 19 4.56 17.83 -0.09
C GLU A 19 3.99 16.42 -0.34
N ALA A 20 4.34 15.82 -1.47
CA ALA A 20 4.56 14.38 -1.52
C ALA A 20 6.07 14.17 -1.40
N ILE A 21 6.51 13.78 -0.20
CA ILE A 21 7.90 13.46 0.12
C ILE A 21 8.26 12.16 -0.63
N ASP A 22 8.79 12.28 -1.85
CA ASP A 22 9.72 11.27 -2.39
C ASP A 22 11.10 11.66 -1.89
N ASP A 23 11.52 11.02 -0.79
CA ASP A 23 12.87 11.20 -0.33
C ASP A 23 13.57 9.87 -0.11
N ARG A 24 14.56 9.64 -0.98
CA ARG A 24 15.59 8.63 -0.75
C ARG A 24 16.56 9.03 0.39
N SER A 25 16.23 10.03 1.23
CA SER A 25 17.04 10.52 2.36
C SER A 25 16.29 10.89 3.67
N ASP A 26 14.96 10.80 3.80
CA ASP A 26 14.22 11.51 4.87
C ASP A 26 13.72 10.51 5.89
N ARG A 27 14.68 9.90 6.59
CA ARG A 27 14.60 9.83 8.05
C ARG A 27 15.43 11.02 8.57
N VAL A 28 14.87 12.23 8.46
CA VAL A 28 15.62 13.53 8.52
C VAL A 28 16.46 13.71 9.78
N SER A 29 17.76 13.92 9.55
CA SER A 29 18.63 14.64 10.48
C SER A 29 18.25 16.13 10.54
N TYR A 30 17.58 16.58 11.60
CA TYR A 30 17.40 18.01 11.85
C TYR A 30 18.74 18.66 12.23
N ARG A 31 19.39 19.33 11.28
CA ARG A 31 20.60 20.14 11.53
C ARG A 31 20.24 21.62 11.45
N SER A 32 20.04 22.27 12.60
CA SER A 32 19.93 23.73 12.68
C SER A 32 21.28 24.36 12.30
N GLN A 33 21.32 25.09 11.18
CA GLN A 33 22.38 26.04 10.90
C GLN A 33 22.09 27.34 11.65
N ASN A 34 22.94 27.69 12.61
CA ASN A 34 23.12 29.08 13.02
C ASN A 34 24.62 29.36 12.96
N THR A 35 24.99 30.19 12.00
CA THR A 35 26.28 30.87 11.88
C THR A 35 26.40 31.91 12.99
N GLU A 36 27.29 31.67 13.95
CA GLU A 36 28.05 32.73 14.63
C GLU A 36 29.51 32.26 14.75
N GLU A 37 30.38 32.87 13.94
CA GLU A 37 31.82 32.93 14.21
C GLU A 37 32.04 33.86 15.42
N GLU A 38 32.69 33.38 16.47
CA GLU A 38 33.89 34.03 17.03
C GLU A 38 34.51 33.22 18.19
N THR A 39 35.75 32.79 17.95
CA THR A 39 36.87 32.71 18.90
C THR A 39 36.80 31.82 20.16
N GLY A 40 37.59 30.74 20.11
CA GLY A 40 38.60 30.42 21.14
C GLY A 40 38.14 30.12 22.58
N ASN A 41 38.06 28.83 22.91
CA ASN A 41 38.86 28.26 24.02
C ASN A 41 38.73 26.74 24.06
N GLU A 42 39.87 26.06 23.97
CA GLU A 42 40.02 24.71 24.50
C GLU A 42 39.73 24.68 26.01
N ALA A 43 39.33 23.50 26.48
CA ALA A 43 39.09 23.12 27.87
C ALA A 43 37.76 23.59 28.47
N LEU A 44 36.75 22.71 28.37
CA LEU A 44 35.84 22.27 29.45
C LEU A 44 34.54 21.73 28.82
N ARG A 45 34.45 20.40 28.62
CA ARG A 45 33.16 19.66 28.58
C ARG A 45 33.38 18.13 28.50
N LEU A 46 34.01 17.57 29.53
CA LEU A 46 33.69 16.21 29.97
C LEU A 46 32.52 16.34 30.93
N SER A 47 31.30 16.09 30.44
CA SER A 47 30.09 16.15 31.26
C SER A 47 29.13 15.04 30.85
N ARG A 48 29.10 14.00 31.69
CA ARG A 48 28.03 13.00 31.90
C ARG A 48 27.42 12.36 30.65
N ARG A 49 28.10 11.34 30.11
CA ARG A 49 27.42 10.24 29.40
C ARG A 49 27.09 9.18 30.44
N THR A 50 25.81 8.89 30.66
CA THR A 50 25.38 7.77 31.51
C THR A 50 24.97 6.64 30.59
N MET A 51 25.84 5.63 30.46
CA MET A 51 25.58 4.41 29.70
C MET A 51 25.01 3.37 30.66
N LEU A 52 23.77 2.93 30.43
CA LEU A 52 23.16 1.79 31.10
C LEU A 52 23.14 0.63 30.11
N GLN A 53 24.20 -0.18 30.12
CA GLN A 53 24.29 -1.40 29.31
C GLN A 53 23.63 -2.55 30.08
N LEU A 54 22.58 -3.15 29.52
CA LEU A 54 21.88 -4.30 30.08
C LEU A 54 22.28 -5.57 29.30
N THR A 55 23.44 -6.13 29.61
CA THR A 55 23.93 -7.37 28.98
C THR A 55 23.31 -8.61 29.64
N GLY A 56 22.52 -9.36 28.88
CA GLY A 56 22.01 -10.68 29.25
C GLY A 56 23.05 -11.77 29.01
N ALA A 57 23.84 -12.13 30.03
CA ALA A 57 24.66 -13.35 29.99
C ALA A 57 24.71 -14.04 31.37
N VAL A 58 24.32 -15.32 31.38
CA VAL A 58 24.28 -16.21 32.55
C VAL A 58 25.69 -16.52 33.06
N ALA A 59 26.00 -16.10 34.29
CA ALA A 59 27.02 -16.72 35.14
C ALA A 59 26.75 -16.47 36.62
N SER A 60 26.56 -17.56 37.36
CA SER A 60 26.41 -17.62 38.81
C SER A 60 27.62 -17.02 39.57
N THR A 61 27.41 -16.03 40.43
CA THR A 61 27.87 -16.03 41.84
C THR A 61 27.39 -14.78 42.58
N SER A 62 26.92 -15.02 43.80
CA SER A 62 26.24 -14.16 44.76
C SER A 62 27.11 -13.08 45.43
N VAL A 63 26.61 -11.83 45.50
CA VAL A 63 26.66 -10.95 46.69
C VAL A 63 25.43 -10.02 46.71
N LEU A 64 24.79 -9.94 47.88
CA LEU A 64 23.52 -9.27 48.19
C LEU A 64 23.55 -7.73 48.06
N GLY A 65 22.53 -7.16 47.43
CA GLY A 65 22.15 -5.74 47.50
C GLY A 65 20.71 -5.54 47.03
N ILE A 66 19.83 -5.13 47.94
CA ILE A 66 18.38 -5.09 47.77
C ILE A 66 17.97 -3.99 46.77
N GLY A 67 17.51 -4.42 45.60
CA GLY A 67 16.68 -3.70 44.65
C GLY A 67 16.00 -4.77 43.81
N SER A 68 14.70 -4.95 43.97
CA SER A 68 13.93 -6.05 43.39
C SER A 68 14.00 -6.03 41.86
N THR A 69 14.86 -6.87 41.29
CA THR A 69 14.75 -7.32 39.91
C THR A 69 13.49 -8.18 39.79
N PRO A 70 12.51 -7.82 38.95
CA PRO A 70 11.55 -8.81 38.50
C PRO A 70 12.35 -9.83 37.70
N SER A 71 12.38 -11.06 38.18
CA SER A 71 12.79 -12.21 37.37
C SER A 71 11.87 -12.26 36.15
N VAL A 72 12.38 -11.88 34.99
CA VAL A 72 11.73 -12.11 33.69
C VAL A 72 11.68 -13.62 33.53
N ALA A 73 10.49 -14.20 33.74
CA ALA A 73 10.21 -15.49 33.15
C ALA A 73 10.25 -15.26 31.63
N ALA A 74 11.24 -15.83 30.95
CA ALA A 74 11.25 -15.87 29.49
C ALA A 74 9.89 -16.43 29.05
N ARG A 75 9.01 -15.57 28.54
CA ARG A 75 7.85 -16.02 27.79
C ARG A 75 8.45 -16.64 26.53
N THR A 76 8.32 -17.96 26.39
CA THR A 76 8.66 -18.62 25.14
C THR A 76 7.68 -18.14 24.08
N GLY A 77 8.17 -17.53 23.01
CA GLY A 77 7.37 -17.00 21.91
C GLY A 77 7.31 -15.48 21.84
N ILE A 78 6.98 -14.98 20.66
CA ILE A 78 6.86 -13.55 20.34
C ILE A 78 5.71 -12.93 21.14
N ASN A 79 5.96 -11.79 21.76
CA ASN A 79 4.89 -10.98 22.32
C ASN A 79 4.28 -10.11 21.21
N GLU A 80 3.08 -10.49 20.75
CA GLU A 80 2.43 -9.84 19.60
C GLU A 80 2.13 -8.35 19.83
N ASP A 81 2.17 -7.84 21.08
CA ASP A 81 2.01 -6.41 21.36
C ASP A 81 3.05 -5.53 20.65
N PHE A 82 4.22 -6.08 20.27
CA PHE A 82 5.29 -5.33 19.59
C PHE A 82 5.21 -5.41 18.06
N LEU A 83 4.21 -6.09 17.51
CA LEU A 83 4.01 -6.10 16.05
C LEU A 83 3.43 -4.76 15.58
N ASN A 84 3.54 -4.48 14.28
CA ASN A 84 2.76 -3.39 13.70
C ASN A 84 1.27 -3.60 14.04
N TRP A 85 0.57 -2.51 14.40
CA TRP A 85 -0.84 -2.58 14.78
C TRP A 85 -1.70 -3.25 13.70
N ARG A 86 -1.35 -3.08 12.41
CA ARG A 86 -2.04 -3.74 11.29
C ARG A 86 -2.03 -5.26 11.47
N VAL A 87 -0.87 -5.84 11.77
CA VAL A 87 -0.71 -7.28 11.98
C VAL A 87 -1.49 -7.73 13.22
N ARG A 88 -1.41 -6.98 14.32
CA ARG A 88 -2.16 -7.28 15.56
C ARG A 88 -3.68 -7.31 15.34
N GLU A 89 -4.20 -6.41 14.51
CA GLU A 89 -5.62 -6.35 14.22
C GLU A 89 -6.05 -7.43 13.22
N ALA A 90 -5.25 -7.66 12.17
CA ALA A 90 -5.53 -8.67 11.15
C ALA A 90 -5.39 -10.10 11.71
N SER A 91 -4.46 -10.35 12.63
CA SER A 91 -4.25 -11.68 13.26
C SER A 91 -5.51 -12.22 13.93
N LYS A 92 -6.36 -11.34 14.47
CA LYS A 92 -7.65 -11.73 15.07
C LYS A 92 -8.59 -12.39 14.05
N VAL A 93 -8.48 -12.04 12.78
CA VAL A 93 -9.26 -12.65 11.69
C VAL A 93 -8.57 -13.91 11.20
N TRP A 94 -7.25 -13.88 11.09
CA TRP A 94 -6.43 -15.03 10.74
C TRP A 94 -6.61 -16.19 11.73
N ASP A 95 -6.63 -15.93 13.03
CA ASP A 95 -6.84 -16.95 14.08
C ASP A 95 -8.23 -17.60 14.01
N ARG A 96 -9.14 -17.06 13.19
CA ARG A 96 -10.45 -17.65 12.89
C ARG A 96 -10.45 -18.46 11.59
N GLY A 97 -9.31 -18.56 10.91
CA GLY A 97 -9.13 -19.33 9.68
C GLY A 97 -9.08 -18.49 8.39
N TYR A 98 -9.47 -17.21 8.44
CA TYR A 98 -9.55 -16.38 7.23
C TYR A 98 -8.25 -15.60 7.03
N ARG A 99 -7.48 -15.96 6.00
CA ARG A 99 -6.23 -15.27 5.59
C ARG A 99 -6.29 -14.81 4.13
N GLY A 100 -7.37 -15.10 3.43
CA GLY A 100 -7.43 -15.15 1.98
C GLY A 100 -7.09 -16.52 1.44
N ARG A 101 -7.14 -16.66 0.11
CA ARG A 101 -6.82 -17.90 -0.59
C ARG A 101 -5.83 -17.67 -1.72
N PRO A 102 -4.84 -18.56 -1.92
CA PRO A 102 -3.87 -18.40 -3.01
C PRO A 102 -4.46 -18.52 -4.43
N ASP A 103 -5.63 -19.14 -4.58
CA ASP A 103 -6.39 -19.24 -5.84
C ASP A 103 -7.47 -18.13 -5.99
N ARG A 104 -7.41 -17.11 -5.15
CA ARG A 104 -8.16 -15.86 -5.26
C ARG A 104 -7.16 -14.72 -5.32
N SER A 105 -7.52 -13.67 -6.04
CA SER A 105 -6.65 -12.52 -6.18
C SER A 105 -7.31 -11.23 -5.73
N ILE A 106 -6.47 -10.34 -5.21
CA ILE A 106 -6.73 -8.92 -5.13
C ILE A 106 -5.78 -8.21 -6.10
N ALA A 107 -6.33 -7.27 -6.85
CA ALA A 107 -5.59 -6.54 -7.87
C ALA A 107 -5.29 -5.12 -7.38
N LEU A 108 -4.37 -4.44 -8.07
CA LEU A 108 -4.19 -3.00 -7.97
C LEU A 108 -3.97 -2.39 -9.35
N THR A 109 -4.54 -1.21 -9.57
CA THR A 109 -4.15 -0.31 -10.68
C THR A 109 -3.34 0.80 -10.04
N ASP A 110 -2.02 0.78 -10.20
CA ASP A 110 -1.11 1.70 -9.52
C ASP A 110 0.22 1.81 -10.29
N SER A 111 1.29 2.24 -9.65
CA SER A 111 2.62 2.37 -10.27
C SER A 111 3.35 1.06 -10.56
N GLY A 112 2.81 -0.06 -10.08
CA GLY A 112 3.37 -1.40 -10.24
C GLY A 112 3.37 -2.17 -8.92
N LEU A 113 4.15 -3.25 -8.87
CA LEU A 113 4.44 -3.99 -7.64
C LEU A 113 5.86 -4.56 -7.73
N GLU A 114 6.52 -4.76 -6.59
CA GLU A 114 7.90 -5.22 -6.51
C GLU A 114 7.96 -6.70 -6.12
N SER A 115 7.76 -7.57 -7.12
CA SER A 115 7.75 -9.03 -6.90
C SER A 115 9.08 -9.63 -6.42
N ARG A 116 10.18 -8.86 -6.41
CA ARG A 116 11.45 -9.26 -5.78
C ARG A 116 11.41 -9.14 -4.27
N HIS A 117 10.58 -8.24 -3.74
CA HIS A 117 10.38 -8.11 -2.31
C HIS A 117 9.70 -9.38 -1.77
N PRO A 118 10.23 -10.04 -0.73
CA PRO A 118 9.68 -11.32 -0.25
C PRO A 118 8.21 -11.30 0.14
N ASP A 119 7.65 -10.13 0.45
CA ASP A 119 6.23 -9.95 0.79
C ASP A 119 5.28 -9.95 -0.41
N GLU A 120 5.77 -9.64 -1.60
CA GLU A 120 5.00 -9.58 -2.85
C GLU A 120 5.41 -10.69 -3.83
N GLY A 121 6.59 -11.26 -3.63
CA GLY A 121 7.12 -12.41 -4.33
C GLY A 121 6.87 -13.76 -3.63
N PRO A 122 7.12 -14.88 -4.33
CA PRO A 122 7.63 -14.94 -5.70
C PRO A 122 6.52 -14.72 -6.74
N TRP A 123 6.91 -14.30 -7.95
CA TRP A 123 6.02 -14.19 -9.11
C TRP A 123 5.94 -15.51 -9.89
N ASN A 124 4.74 -15.85 -10.38
CA ASN A 124 4.53 -17.07 -11.16
C ASN A 124 5.04 -17.01 -12.62
N GLY A 125 5.56 -15.86 -13.06
CA GLY A 125 6.10 -15.68 -14.41
C GLY A 125 5.07 -15.31 -15.49
N ILE A 126 3.81 -15.04 -15.14
CA ILE A 126 2.73 -14.75 -16.09
C ILE A 126 2.50 -13.25 -16.23
N THR A 127 2.51 -12.80 -17.49
CA THR A 127 2.14 -11.45 -17.92
C THR A 127 0.89 -11.53 -18.79
N ALA A 128 -0.07 -10.63 -18.55
CA ALA A 128 -1.22 -10.41 -19.42
C ALA A 128 -0.91 -9.35 -20.47
N LEU A 129 -1.53 -9.48 -21.63
CA LEU A 129 -1.51 -8.49 -22.71
C LEU A 129 -2.84 -8.55 -23.47
N ILE A 130 -3.29 -7.44 -24.02
CA ILE A 130 -4.50 -7.41 -24.85
C ILE A 130 -4.06 -7.51 -26.31
N ARG A 131 -4.52 -8.56 -27.01
CA ARG A 131 -4.32 -8.73 -28.45
C ARG A 131 -5.58 -9.23 -29.11
N ASP A 132 -5.89 -8.64 -30.26
CA ASP A 132 -7.10 -8.92 -31.04
C ASP A 132 -8.39 -8.76 -30.20
N GLY A 133 -8.41 -7.80 -29.27
CA GLY A 133 -9.55 -7.53 -28.39
C GLY A 133 -9.82 -8.61 -27.34
N ALA A 134 -8.82 -9.41 -26.96
CA ALA A 134 -8.93 -10.40 -25.90
C ALA A 134 -7.69 -10.41 -25.00
N VAL A 135 -7.86 -10.84 -23.75
CA VAL A 135 -6.75 -11.01 -22.81
C VAL A 135 -5.99 -12.28 -23.16
N LYS A 136 -4.70 -12.12 -23.45
CA LYS A 136 -3.75 -13.22 -23.70
C LYS A 136 -2.70 -13.25 -22.60
N LEU A 137 -2.19 -14.45 -22.33
CA LEU A 137 -1.17 -14.66 -21.31
C LEU A 137 0.13 -15.11 -21.95
N THR A 138 1.25 -14.62 -21.44
CA THR A 138 2.58 -15.02 -21.87
C THR A 138 3.51 -15.18 -20.68
N ARG A 139 4.68 -15.79 -20.93
CA ARG A 139 5.80 -15.83 -19.99
C ARG A 139 6.97 -15.11 -20.66
N PRO A 140 7.27 -13.85 -20.28
CA PRO A 140 8.32 -13.07 -20.94
C PRO A 140 9.67 -13.79 -21.01
N ALA A 141 10.00 -14.60 -20.00
CA ALA A 141 11.23 -15.41 -19.97
C ALA A 141 11.29 -16.52 -21.04
N ASN A 142 10.15 -16.92 -21.60
CA ASN A 142 10.04 -17.94 -22.65
C ASN A 142 9.87 -17.36 -24.05
N ASN A 143 9.74 -16.04 -24.18
CA ASN A 143 9.58 -15.38 -25.46
C ASN A 143 10.95 -15.20 -26.13
N ASP A 144 11.05 -15.58 -27.40
CA ASP A 144 12.22 -15.31 -28.22
C ASP A 144 12.00 -13.99 -28.96
N THR A 145 11.85 -12.91 -28.19
CA THR A 145 11.57 -11.57 -28.73
C THR A 145 12.75 -10.64 -28.49
N GLU A 146 13.22 -9.99 -29.55
CA GLU A 146 14.26 -8.96 -29.51
C GLU A 146 13.67 -7.61 -29.88
N ARG A 147 13.84 -6.63 -28.98
CA ARG A 147 13.44 -5.24 -29.20
C ARG A 147 14.58 -4.51 -29.91
N VAL A 148 14.44 -4.26 -31.21
CA VAL A 148 15.47 -3.68 -32.06
C VAL A 148 15.12 -2.23 -32.38
N LYS A 149 16.01 -1.31 -31.99
CA LYS A 149 15.89 0.12 -32.34
C LYS A 149 15.97 0.31 -33.85
N THR A 150 15.04 1.08 -34.41
CA THR A 150 15.07 1.50 -35.81
C THR A 150 15.84 2.82 -35.98
N ASP A 151 16.15 3.17 -37.23
CA ASP A 151 16.79 4.47 -37.55
C ASP A 151 15.77 5.63 -37.60
N GLU A 152 14.47 5.35 -37.48
CA GLU A 152 13.39 6.34 -37.52
C GLU A 152 13.18 6.98 -36.13
N THR A 153 12.92 8.29 -36.12
CA THR A 153 12.75 9.08 -34.89
C THR A 153 11.77 10.23 -35.09
N GLU A 154 11.08 10.62 -34.02
CA GLU A 154 10.33 11.88 -33.95
C GLU A 154 11.13 12.92 -33.16
N SER A 155 11.05 14.19 -33.56
CA SER A 155 11.60 15.30 -32.77
C SER A 155 10.78 16.56 -33.01
N ILE A 156 10.18 17.06 -31.93
CA ILE A 156 9.30 18.23 -31.95
C ILE A 156 9.76 19.16 -30.86
N THR A 157 9.79 20.46 -31.14
CA THR A 157 10.01 21.49 -30.14
C THR A 157 8.85 22.47 -30.18
N GLY A 158 8.46 22.97 -29.01
CA GLY A 158 7.37 23.92 -28.87
C GLY A 158 7.63 24.92 -27.77
N THR A 159 6.80 25.96 -27.78
CA THR A 159 6.75 26.96 -26.72
C THR A 159 5.32 27.08 -26.25
N ALA A 160 5.12 27.18 -24.94
CA ALA A 160 3.82 27.42 -24.36
C ALA A 160 3.86 28.66 -23.45
N GLU A 161 2.81 29.47 -23.52
CA GLU A 161 2.66 30.69 -22.73
C GLU A 161 1.73 30.41 -21.53
N PRO A 162 1.82 31.16 -20.42
CA PRO A 162 0.98 30.94 -19.24
C PRO A 162 -0.52 30.97 -19.58
N GLY A 163 -1.22 29.86 -19.29
CA GLY A 163 -2.67 29.70 -19.42
C GLY A 163 -3.40 29.83 -18.09
N SER A 164 -4.74 29.91 -18.10
CA SER A 164 -5.51 30.00 -16.86
C SER A 164 -5.46 28.68 -16.08
N PHE A 165 -5.07 28.76 -14.80
CA PHE A 165 -4.94 27.69 -13.79
C PHE A 165 -6.05 26.63 -13.67
N ALA A 166 -7.13 26.70 -14.43
CA ALA A 166 -8.35 25.92 -14.22
C ALA A 166 -8.64 24.84 -15.28
N THR A 167 -7.93 24.84 -16.42
CA THR A 167 -8.12 23.84 -17.48
C THR A 167 -6.77 23.60 -18.16
N GLY A 168 -6.20 22.39 -18.03
CA GLY A 168 -4.96 22.02 -18.72
C GLY A 168 -5.13 22.18 -20.23
N ASP A 169 -4.58 23.26 -20.78
CA ASP A 169 -4.65 23.51 -22.23
C ASP A 169 -3.82 22.43 -22.93
N GLU A 170 -4.35 21.81 -23.99
CA GLU A 170 -3.65 20.76 -24.74
C GLU A 170 -3.06 21.32 -26.04
N ILE A 171 -1.80 20.99 -26.31
CA ILE A 171 -1.17 21.18 -27.63
C ILE A 171 -1.04 19.82 -28.31
N TYR A 172 -1.47 19.74 -29.57
CA TYR A 172 -1.44 18.51 -30.36
C TYR A 172 -0.40 18.56 -31.47
N HIS A 173 0.38 17.49 -31.60
CA HIS A 173 1.33 17.30 -32.70
C HIS A 173 1.04 15.97 -33.42
N PRO A 174 0.34 15.99 -34.57
CA PRO A 174 0.02 14.78 -35.31
C PRO A 174 1.27 14.20 -36.00
N PHE A 175 1.35 12.89 -36.05
CA PHE A 175 2.38 12.13 -36.75
C PHE A 175 1.81 10.84 -37.33
N VAL A 176 2.54 10.23 -38.27
CA VAL A 176 2.20 8.93 -38.86
C VAL A 176 3.38 8.01 -38.63
N THR A 177 3.11 6.84 -38.07
CA THR A 177 4.16 5.85 -37.77
C THR A 177 4.78 5.29 -39.07
N PRO A 178 6.07 4.93 -39.07
CA PRO A 178 6.69 4.26 -40.21
C PRO A 178 6.06 2.88 -40.51
N ALA A 179 6.41 2.28 -41.65
CA ALA A 179 5.79 1.02 -42.12
C ALA A 179 6.27 -0.24 -41.41
N ASP A 180 7.48 -0.21 -40.85
CA ASP A 180 8.13 -1.35 -40.19
C ASP A 180 8.49 -0.95 -38.77
N VAL A 181 7.48 -0.63 -37.95
CA VAL A 181 7.62 -0.34 -36.51
C VAL A 181 6.50 -1.02 -35.73
N GLU A 182 6.81 -1.40 -34.50
CA GLU A 182 5.85 -2.02 -33.58
C GLU A 182 5.77 -1.28 -32.24
N GLN A 183 6.79 -0.49 -31.90
CA GLN A 183 6.83 0.28 -30.65
C GLN A 183 7.41 1.68 -30.84
N LEU A 184 7.00 2.58 -29.95
CA LEU A 184 7.48 3.95 -29.86
C LEU A 184 7.84 4.28 -28.40
N ASP A 185 9.10 4.64 -28.15
CA ASP A 185 9.52 5.30 -26.90
C ASP A 185 9.50 6.80 -27.12
N THR A 186 8.75 7.52 -26.29
CA THR A 186 8.66 8.97 -26.36
C THR A 186 9.12 9.59 -25.06
N THR A 187 9.84 10.71 -25.16
CA THR A 187 10.29 11.52 -24.03
C THR A 187 9.87 12.98 -24.24
N LEU A 188 9.19 13.57 -23.26
CA LEU A 188 8.90 15.01 -23.18
C LEU A 188 9.81 15.64 -22.14
N THR A 189 10.44 16.76 -22.48
CA THR A 189 11.21 17.60 -21.55
C THR A 189 10.74 19.04 -21.65
N TRP A 190 10.81 19.80 -20.56
CA TRP A 190 10.51 21.22 -20.58
C TRP A 190 11.40 22.05 -19.66
N ASN A 191 11.40 23.36 -19.91
CA ASN A 191 12.13 24.32 -19.12
C ASN A 191 11.38 25.68 -19.07
N PRO A 192 11.24 26.32 -17.89
CA PRO A 192 11.71 25.85 -16.58
C PRO A 192 10.85 24.69 -16.01
N PRO A 193 11.46 23.78 -15.22
CA PRO A 193 10.76 22.64 -14.58
C PRO A 193 9.92 23.09 -13.37
N GLU A 194 9.27 22.14 -12.70
CA GLU A 194 8.71 22.25 -11.34
C GLU A 194 9.59 23.11 -10.39
N PRO A 195 9.00 23.97 -9.53
CA PRO A 195 7.56 24.22 -9.36
C PRO A 195 7.00 25.22 -10.40
N ALA A 196 7.81 25.62 -11.39
CA ALA A 196 7.41 26.66 -12.32
C ALA A 196 6.38 26.15 -13.32
N ASN A 197 6.55 24.94 -13.86
CA ASN A 197 5.64 24.35 -14.83
C ASN A 197 5.59 22.84 -14.66
N ASP A 198 4.41 22.29 -14.91
CA ASP A 198 4.11 20.87 -14.96
C ASP A 198 3.45 20.58 -16.32
N LEU A 199 4.07 19.71 -17.12
CA LEU A 199 3.53 19.33 -18.43
C LEU A 199 3.36 17.81 -18.47
N GLU A 200 2.24 17.38 -19.04
CA GLU A 200 1.93 15.96 -19.15
C GLU A 200 2.00 15.51 -20.61
N LEU A 201 2.68 14.38 -20.85
CA LEU A 201 2.79 13.72 -22.15
C LEU A 201 1.69 12.68 -22.31
N GLY A 202 0.83 12.89 -23.32
CA GLY A 202 -0.13 11.91 -23.81
C GLY A 202 0.17 11.48 -25.25
N ILE A 203 -0.31 10.29 -25.61
CA ILE A 203 -0.35 9.82 -27.00
C ILE A 203 -1.79 9.41 -27.31
N ASP A 204 -2.35 9.99 -28.38
CA ASP A 204 -3.65 9.58 -28.90
C ASP A 204 -3.49 8.85 -30.23
N LYS A 205 -4.31 7.81 -30.44
CA LYS A 205 -4.42 7.05 -31.68
C LYS A 205 -5.71 7.43 -32.40
N LEU A 206 -5.66 7.59 -33.73
CA LEU A 206 -6.86 7.79 -34.53
C LEU A 206 -7.62 6.46 -34.69
N ILE A 207 -8.84 6.36 -34.19
CA ILE A 207 -9.69 5.16 -34.28
C ILE A 207 -11.06 5.59 -34.81
N ASP A 208 -11.48 5.02 -35.93
CA ASP A 208 -12.78 5.31 -36.58
C ASP A 208 -13.03 6.82 -36.85
N GLY A 209 -11.97 7.58 -37.10
CA GLY A 209 -12.03 9.02 -37.36
C GLY A 209 -12.01 9.92 -36.12
N GLU A 210 -11.88 9.34 -34.92
CA GLU A 210 -11.75 10.06 -33.66
C GLU A 210 -10.43 9.73 -32.96
N TYR A 211 -9.74 10.74 -32.43
CA TYR A 211 -8.54 10.51 -31.63
C TYR A 211 -8.92 10.04 -30.22
N LYS A 212 -8.32 8.93 -29.79
CA LYS A 212 -8.51 8.35 -28.45
C LYS A 212 -7.16 8.23 -27.73
N ARG A 213 -7.10 8.64 -26.46
CA ARG A 213 -5.91 8.48 -25.61
C ARG A 213 -5.56 7.00 -25.48
N VAL A 214 -4.33 6.64 -25.80
CA VAL A 214 -3.81 5.27 -25.68
C VAL A 214 -2.69 5.14 -24.65
N ALA A 215 -2.04 6.25 -24.27
CA ALA A 215 -1.12 6.26 -23.13
C ALA A 215 -0.88 7.68 -22.60
N THR A 216 -0.59 7.78 -21.30
CA THR A 216 -0.17 9.02 -20.65
C THR A 216 0.97 8.75 -19.65
N ALA A 217 1.99 9.62 -19.61
CA ALA A 217 3.05 9.55 -18.60
C ALA A 217 2.63 10.18 -17.26
N ALA A 218 2.01 11.36 -17.27
CA ALA A 218 1.31 11.97 -16.13
C ALA A 218 2.11 12.01 -14.79
N THR A 219 3.43 12.16 -14.86
CA THR A 219 4.37 12.03 -13.73
C THR A 219 4.64 13.34 -13.01
N GLY A 220 4.30 14.48 -13.62
CA GLY A 220 4.64 15.81 -13.11
C GLY A 220 6.14 16.13 -13.11
N ASN A 221 6.98 15.29 -13.73
CA ASN A 221 8.44 15.39 -13.68
C ASN A 221 9.04 15.50 -15.09
N THR A 222 10.06 16.34 -15.27
CA THR A 222 10.81 16.38 -16.54
C THR A 222 12.15 15.63 -16.42
N PRO A 223 12.47 14.66 -17.30
CA PRO A 223 11.67 14.20 -18.44
C PRO A 223 10.47 13.33 -18.05
N GLU A 224 9.41 13.42 -18.85
CA GLU A 224 8.36 12.38 -18.91
C GLU A 224 8.67 11.38 -20.00
N THR A 225 8.45 10.10 -19.73
CA THR A 225 8.68 9.04 -20.71
C THR A 225 7.49 8.10 -20.80
N VAL A 226 7.15 7.68 -22.01
CA VAL A 226 6.12 6.67 -22.27
C VAL A 226 6.56 5.75 -23.40
N SER A 227 6.25 4.46 -23.27
CA SER A 227 6.59 3.42 -24.25
C SER A 227 5.33 2.69 -24.65
N ILE A 228 4.94 2.76 -25.93
CA ILE A 228 3.69 2.15 -26.40
C ILE A 228 3.91 1.21 -27.57
N ASP A 229 3.04 0.21 -27.70
CA ASP A 229 2.85 -0.53 -28.95
C ASP A 229 2.14 0.39 -29.97
N VAL A 230 2.64 0.43 -31.21
CA VAL A 230 2.09 1.23 -32.30
C VAL A 230 1.77 0.38 -33.53
N GLU A 231 0.72 0.76 -34.25
CA GLU A 231 0.43 0.19 -35.56
C GLU A 231 1.29 0.88 -36.63
N PRO A 232 1.84 0.15 -37.60
CA PRO A 232 2.59 0.75 -38.70
C PRO A 232 1.67 1.53 -39.65
N GLU A 233 2.22 2.59 -40.26
CA GLU A 233 1.52 3.48 -41.20
C GLU A 233 0.18 4.05 -40.67
N HIS A 234 0.08 4.24 -39.36
CA HIS A 234 -1.15 4.66 -38.69
C HIS A 234 -1.01 6.07 -38.08
N GLU A 235 -2.12 6.79 -37.98
CA GLU A 235 -2.14 8.18 -37.53
C GLU A 235 -2.27 8.28 -36.00
N TYR A 236 -1.35 9.05 -35.41
CA TYR A 236 -1.26 9.33 -33.99
C TYR A 236 -1.04 10.83 -33.75
N ARG A 237 -1.17 11.27 -32.50
CA ARG A 237 -0.72 12.61 -32.09
C ARG A 237 -0.10 12.57 -30.70
N PHE A 238 0.97 13.35 -30.53
CA PHE A 238 1.41 13.73 -29.19
C PHE A 238 0.46 14.77 -28.63
N VAL A 239 0.11 14.60 -27.37
CA VAL A 239 -0.66 15.55 -26.57
C VAL A 239 0.27 16.08 -25.50
N VAL A 240 0.42 17.40 -25.44
CA VAL A 240 1.13 18.09 -24.36
C VAL A 240 0.10 18.87 -23.58
N GLU A 241 -0.25 18.37 -22.41
CA GLU A 241 -1.16 19.06 -21.48
C GLU A 241 -0.35 20.04 -20.63
N LEU A 242 -0.88 21.25 -20.45
CA LEU A 242 -0.12 22.38 -19.92
C LEU A 242 -0.64 22.85 -18.55
N TYR A 243 0.19 22.75 -17.52
CA TYR A 243 0.01 23.36 -16.20
C TYR A 243 1.13 24.39 -15.96
N LEU A 244 0.96 25.59 -16.51
CA LEU A 244 2.03 26.59 -16.61
C LEU A 244 1.86 27.76 -15.65
N ASN A 245 2.88 28.06 -14.84
CA ASN A 245 2.96 29.36 -14.12
C ASN A 245 3.73 30.41 -14.93
N VAL A 246 4.65 29.97 -15.80
CA VAL A 246 5.51 30.84 -16.62
C VAL A 246 5.66 30.27 -18.03
N ALA A 247 6.05 31.11 -18.99
CA ALA A 247 6.31 30.64 -20.34
C ALA A 247 7.37 29.52 -20.33
N CYS A 248 7.15 28.46 -21.09
CA CYS A 248 8.03 27.31 -21.15
C CYS A 248 8.41 26.98 -22.60
N THR A 249 9.56 26.34 -22.75
CA THR A 249 9.91 25.61 -23.97
C THR A 249 9.88 24.13 -23.67
N TYR A 250 9.35 23.32 -24.59
CA TYR A 250 9.36 21.87 -24.46
C TYR A 250 9.91 21.18 -25.71
N GLU A 251 10.44 19.99 -25.52
CA GLU A 251 10.94 19.11 -26.56
C GLU A 251 10.36 17.71 -26.37
N ILE A 252 9.81 17.15 -27.46
CA ILE A 252 9.39 15.75 -27.56
C ILE A 252 10.40 15.05 -28.45
N SER A 253 10.91 13.90 -28.00
CA SER A 253 11.72 13.00 -28.80
C SER A 253 11.11 11.61 -28.80
N GLY A 254 10.97 11.02 -29.99
CA GLY A 254 10.43 9.67 -30.19
C GLY A 254 11.47 8.77 -30.85
N THR A 255 11.60 7.53 -30.38
CA THR A 255 12.41 6.49 -31.02
C THR A 255 11.53 5.28 -31.33
N TYR A 256 11.55 4.82 -32.57
CA TYR A 256 10.79 3.63 -32.98
C TYR A 256 11.59 2.34 -32.85
N TYR A 257 10.89 1.24 -32.56
CA TYR A 257 11.44 -0.10 -32.37
C TYR A 257 10.63 -1.14 -33.13
N ASN A 258 11.31 -2.21 -33.55
CA ASN A 258 10.71 -3.45 -34.04
C ASN A 258 10.84 -4.55 -32.98
N ILE A 259 9.83 -5.41 -32.90
CA ILE A 259 9.86 -6.58 -32.02
C ILE A 259 10.06 -7.81 -32.89
N LEU A 260 11.31 -8.24 -33.03
CA LEU A 260 11.63 -9.43 -33.81
C LEU A 260 11.33 -10.68 -32.98
N GLY A 261 10.69 -11.67 -33.59
CA GLY A 261 10.51 -13.02 -33.03
C GLY A 261 9.09 -13.34 -32.58
N ASP A 262 8.93 -14.46 -31.87
CA ASP A 262 7.60 -15.03 -31.56
C ASP A 262 7.27 -14.91 -30.06
N ILE A 263 6.05 -14.44 -29.76
CA ILE A 263 5.48 -14.48 -28.41
C ILE A 263 4.81 -15.84 -28.20
N SER A 264 5.22 -16.54 -27.14
CA SER A 264 4.57 -17.76 -26.71
C SER A 264 3.38 -17.44 -25.80
N PHE A 265 2.20 -17.96 -26.14
CA PHE A 265 1.01 -17.82 -25.32
C PHE A 265 0.77 -19.04 -24.43
N VAL A 266 0.34 -18.80 -23.20
CA VAL A 266 0.00 -19.83 -22.21
C VAL A 266 -1.50 -19.87 -21.94
N ASN A 267 -2.01 -21.00 -21.46
CA ASN A 267 -3.43 -21.15 -21.15
C ASN A 267 -3.78 -20.53 -19.79
N GLU A 268 -5.02 -20.05 -19.65
CA GLU A 268 -5.52 -19.50 -18.37
C GLU A 268 -5.41 -20.46 -17.19
N ASN A 269 -5.57 -21.77 -17.42
CA ASN A 269 -5.48 -22.79 -16.37
C ASN A 269 -4.07 -22.87 -15.75
N GLU A 270 -3.05 -22.32 -16.40
CA GLU A 270 -1.68 -22.29 -15.90
C GLU A 270 -1.46 -21.21 -14.83
N VAL A 271 -2.39 -20.24 -14.68
CA VAL A 271 -2.25 -19.14 -13.70
C VAL A 271 -2.11 -19.65 -12.28
N PHE A 272 -2.91 -20.65 -11.92
CA PHE A 272 -2.96 -21.26 -10.59
C PHE A 272 -2.44 -22.70 -10.56
N ASP A 273 -1.74 -23.14 -11.62
CA ASP A 273 -1.08 -24.45 -11.68
C ASP A 273 0.27 -24.42 -10.94
N PHE A 274 0.19 -24.25 -9.63
CA PHE A 274 1.33 -24.27 -8.72
C PHE A 274 0.98 -24.94 -7.39
N SER A 275 2.01 -25.46 -6.71
CA SER A 275 1.84 -26.06 -5.38
C SER A 275 1.35 -25.03 -4.38
N GLY A 276 0.29 -25.38 -3.64
CA GLY A 276 -0.32 -24.53 -2.62
C GLY A 276 -1.42 -23.60 -3.11
N SER A 277 -1.78 -23.62 -4.40
CA SER A 277 -2.93 -22.83 -4.91
C SER A 277 -4.24 -23.13 -4.18
N SER A 278 -4.44 -24.39 -3.77
CA SER A 278 -5.62 -24.85 -3.03
C SER A 278 -5.53 -24.74 -1.49
N GLY A 279 -4.47 -24.12 -0.95
CA GLY A 279 -4.35 -23.80 0.48
C GLY A 279 -3.13 -24.39 1.21
N ASP A 280 -2.51 -25.45 0.68
CA ASP A 280 -1.27 -26.03 1.25
C ASP A 280 -0.05 -25.18 0.89
N ILE A 281 0.05 -23.99 1.48
CA ILE A 281 1.07 -22.99 1.15
C ILE A 281 2.47 -23.48 1.52
N ALA A 282 3.37 -23.40 0.54
CA ALA A 282 4.79 -23.66 0.67
C ALA A 282 5.61 -22.37 0.43
N LEU A 283 6.92 -22.45 0.72
CA LEU A 283 7.86 -21.33 0.58
C LEU A 283 7.90 -20.75 -0.84
N ASN A 284 7.68 -21.59 -1.85
CA ASN A 284 7.69 -21.23 -3.26
C ASN A 284 6.28 -21.01 -3.84
N THR A 285 5.22 -21.09 -3.03
CA THR A 285 3.87 -20.77 -3.50
C THR A 285 3.86 -19.30 -3.93
N PRO A 286 3.57 -18.99 -5.20
CA PRO A 286 3.55 -17.62 -5.69
C PRO A 286 2.69 -16.71 -4.84
N LYS A 287 3.12 -15.45 -4.79
CA LYS A 287 2.37 -14.36 -4.19
C LYS A 287 1.83 -13.42 -5.25
N THR A 288 2.63 -13.10 -6.26
CA THR A 288 2.16 -12.42 -7.47
C THR A 288 1.83 -13.47 -8.54
N VAL A 289 0.61 -13.44 -9.07
CA VAL A 289 0.14 -14.41 -10.07
C VAL A 289 -0.18 -13.79 -11.43
N GLY A 290 -0.11 -12.47 -11.55
CA GLY A 290 -0.33 -11.76 -12.80
C GLY A 290 0.25 -10.37 -12.78
N TRP A 291 0.65 -9.90 -13.96
CA TRP A 291 1.13 -8.54 -14.19
C TRP A 291 0.68 -8.07 -15.56
N TYR A 292 0.23 -6.83 -15.63
CA TYR A 292 -0.24 -6.15 -16.83
C TYR A 292 0.37 -4.76 -16.89
N ASP A 293 1.10 -4.46 -17.95
CA ASP A 293 1.80 -3.18 -18.18
C ASP A 293 1.60 -2.76 -19.64
N ALA A 294 0.52 -2.01 -19.90
CA ALA A 294 0.08 -1.68 -21.27
C ALA A 294 0.93 -0.59 -21.95
N GLY A 295 1.52 0.30 -21.15
CA GLY A 295 2.18 1.52 -21.65
C GLY A 295 3.53 1.82 -21.03
N SER A 296 4.06 0.89 -20.23
CA SER A 296 5.39 0.98 -19.59
C SER A 296 5.71 2.37 -19.03
N ARG A 297 4.69 3.04 -18.48
CA ARG A 297 4.76 4.39 -17.88
C ARG A 297 5.89 4.51 -16.87
N TYR A 298 6.16 3.41 -16.17
CA TYR A 298 7.18 3.27 -15.14
C TYR A 298 8.40 2.45 -15.61
N GLY A 299 8.62 2.41 -16.93
CA GLY A 299 9.68 1.67 -17.60
C GLY A 299 9.21 0.32 -18.15
N SER A 300 9.88 -0.13 -19.21
CA SER A 300 9.64 -1.43 -19.86
C SER A 300 10.47 -2.52 -19.19
N HIS A 301 9.79 -3.40 -18.44
CA HIS A 301 10.42 -4.48 -17.69
C HIS A 301 9.95 -5.86 -18.17
N ARG A 302 10.77 -6.90 -17.98
CA ARG A 302 10.38 -8.29 -18.31
C ARG A 302 9.70 -9.03 -17.17
N VAL A 303 9.64 -8.40 -16.02
CA VAL A 303 9.18 -8.95 -14.75
C VAL A 303 8.52 -7.79 -13.97
N PRO A 304 7.61 -8.07 -13.03
CA PRO A 304 6.92 -7.01 -12.28
C PRO A 304 7.94 -6.12 -11.56
N ARG A 305 7.82 -4.81 -11.80
CA ARG A 305 8.60 -3.76 -11.18
C ARG A 305 7.66 -2.65 -10.76
N ASP A 306 8.13 -1.85 -9.82
CA ASP A 306 7.47 -0.61 -9.46
C ASP A 306 8.46 0.53 -9.68
N GLY A 307 8.16 1.39 -10.65
CA GLY A 307 9.03 2.51 -11.01
C GLY A 307 8.90 3.71 -10.07
N ASP A 308 7.87 3.75 -9.22
CA ASP A 308 7.60 4.83 -8.26
C ASP A 308 7.79 4.35 -6.81
N GLY A 309 7.21 3.20 -6.47
CA GLY A 309 7.23 2.60 -5.13
C GLY A 309 5.90 2.66 -4.40
N HIS A 310 4.99 3.52 -4.83
CA HIS A 310 3.66 3.65 -4.25
C HIS A 310 2.83 2.36 -4.38
N GLY A 311 2.83 1.74 -5.56
CA GLY A 311 2.13 0.49 -5.86
C GLY A 311 2.56 -0.69 -4.99
N SER A 312 3.86 -0.87 -4.78
CA SER A 312 4.43 -1.89 -3.89
C SER A 312 4.01 -1.61 -2.44
N HIS A 313 4.12 -0.36 -2.00
CA HIS A 313 3.71 0.01 -0.64
C HIS A 313 2.22 -0.36 -0.38
N VAL A 314 1.30 -0.03 -1.30
CA VAL A 314 -0.12 -0.37 -1.13
C VAL A 314 -0.40 -1.86 -1.29
N ALA A 315 0.32 -2.57 -2.18
CA ALA A 315 0.26 -4.02 -2.32
C ALA A 315 0.67 -4.73 -1.02
N GLY A 316 1.75 -4.26 -0.39
CA GLY A 316 2.20 -4.68 0.92
C GLY A 316 1.14 -4.53 2.02
N ILE A 317 0.42 -3.41 2.06
CA ILE A 317 -0.68 -3.19 3.02
C ILE A 317 -1.82 -4.20 2.81
N MET A 318 -2.31 -4.34 1.58
CA MET A 318 -3.50 -5.17 1.33
C MET A 318 -3.23 -6.66 1.44
N GLY A 319 -2.04 -7.10 1.01
CA GLY A 319 -1.77 -8.51 0.81
C GLY A 319 -0.36 -8.97 1.15
N GLY A 320 0.60 -8.12 1.56
CA GLY A 320 1.98 -8.54 1.84
C GLY A 320 2.07 -9.81 2.71
N SER A 321 2.93 -10.77 2.35
CA SER A 321 3.01 -12.03 3.09
C SER A 321 3.70 -11.94 4.45
N GLY A 322 4.45 -10.87 4.74
CA GLY A 322 5.24 -10.72 5.96
C GLY A 322 6.50 -11.58 6.01
N ARG A 323 6.97 -12.10 4.88
CA ARG A 323 8.15 -12.99 4.81
C ARG A 323 9.44 -12.23 5.10
N ALA A 324 9.55 -10.99 4.63
CA ALA A 324 10.73 -10.17 4.84
C ALA A 324 10.91 -9.72 6.30
N SER A 325 9.83 -9.75 7.09
CA SER A 325 9.83 -9.32 8.50
C SER A 325 9.32 -10.40 9.47
N THR A 326 9.40 -11.67 9.09
CA THR A 326 9.04 -12.76 10.01
C THR A 326 10.00 -12.77 11.19
N LEU A 327 9.47 -12.67 12.41
CA LEU A 327 10.28 -12.64 13.62
C LEU A 327 10.86 -14.02 13.95
N ASP A 328 12.11 -14.05 14.38
CA ASP A 328 12.70 -15.24 14.98
C ASP A 328 12.25 -15.35 16.45
N PRO A 329 11.40 -16.33 16.80
CA PRO A 329 10.90 -16.48 18.17
C PRO A 329 11.99 -16.86 19.18
N ASP A 330 13.11 -17.44 18.73
CA ASP A 330 14.23 -17.83 19.59
C ASP A 330 15.17 -16.63 19.87
N ALA A 331 15.16 -15.61 19.00
CA ALA A 331 15.95 -14.39 19.14
C ALA A 331 15.17 -13.22 19.77
N PHE A 332 13.85 -13.33 19.91
CA PHE A 332 13.00 -12.28 20.47
C PHE A 332 13.29 -12.02 21.96
N GLN A 333 13.45 -10.75 22.31
CA GLN A 333 13.70 -10.29 23.67
C GLN A 333 12.71 -9.18 24.04
N GLU A 334 12.18 -9.24 25.27
CA GLU A 334 11.32 -8.20 25.84
C GLU A 334 11.96 -7.63 27.12
N HIS A 335 11.91 -6.30 27.24
CA HIS A 335 12.42 -5.54 28.37
C HIS A 335 11.35 -4.54 28.84
N GLU A 336 11.24 -4.36 30.16
CA GLU A 336 10.33 -3.38 30.78
C GLU A 336 11.14 -2.37 31.61
N PRO A 337 11.91 -1.47 30.95
CA PRO A 337 12.84 -0.60 31.67
C PRO A 337 12.15 0.41 32.60
N HIS A 338 10.92 0.83 32.29
CA HIS A 338 10.18 1.88 33.02
C HIS A 338 11.06 3.11 33.35
N ALA A 339 11.86 3.54 32.38
CA ALA A 339 12.91 4.52 32.56
C ALA A 339 12.47 5.92 32.11
N ILE A 340 13.07 6.93 32.73
CA ILE A 340 13.02 8.31 32.26
C ILE A 340 14.42 8.66 31.77
N LEU A 341 14.55 9.04 30.50
CA LEU A 341 15.83 9.40 29.88
C LEU A 341 15.93 10.91 29.75
N ALA A 342 16.97 11.51 30.31
CA ALA A 342 17.27 12.93 30.07
C ALA A 342 18.02 13.11 28.74
N ALA A 343 18.13 14.35 28.26
CA ALA A 343 18.90 14.65 27.06
C ALA A 343 20.34 14.11 27.15
N GLY A 344 20.72 13.23 26.23
CA GLY A 344 22.02 12.56 26.20
C GLY A 344 22.08 11.19 26.89
N ASP A 345 21.04 10.78 27.60
CA ASP A 345 20.88 9.40 28.08
C ASP A 345 20.33 8.51 26.96
N PHE A 346 20.67 7.22 27.01
CA PHE A 346 20.16 6.20 26.08
C PHE A 346 20.16 4.82 26.75
N LEU A 347 19.30 3.93 26.25
CA LEU A 347 19.33 2.49 26.50
C LEU A 347 19.89 1.81 25.25
N GLU A 348 20.74 0.81 25.42
CA GLU A 348 21.34 0.04 24.31
C GLU A 348 21.13 -1.45 24.56
N TYR A 349 20.84 -2.16 23.48
CA TYR A 349 20.57 -3.58 23.45
C TYR A 349 21.28 -4.23 22.25
N ASP A 350 21.96 -5.34 22.51
CA ASP A 350 22.63 -6.11 21.47
C ASP A 350 21.67 -7.14 20.84
N VAL A 351 21.63 -7.19 19.51
CA VAL A 351 20.87 -8.17 18.73
C VAL A 351 21.84 -8.95 17.85
N GLU A 352 21.86 -10.27 18.02
CA GLU A 352 22.58 -11.17 17.12
C GLU A 352 21.70 -11.51 15.91
N ALA A 353 22.18 -11.26 14.70
CA ALA A 353 21.45 -11.57 13.48
C ALA A 353 22.32 -12.27 12.44
N SER A 354 21.72 -13.21 11.70
CA SER A 354 22.37 -13.90 10.58
C SER A 354 22.43 -13.01 9.34
N ALA A 355 23.44 -13.18 8.49
CA ALA A 355 23.44 -12.61 7.16
C ALA A 355 22.16 -13.01 6.39
N ASN A 356 21.72 -12.17 5.45
CA ASN A 356 20.48 -12.35 4.69
C ASN A 356 19.18 -12.38 5.54
N THR A 357 19.20 -11.82 6.76
CA THR A 357 17.99 -11.61 7.59
C THR A 357 17.75 -10.11 7.87
N GLY A 358 17.16 -9.74 9.00
CA GLY A 358 17.07 -8.35 9.46
C GLY A 358 17.05 -8.26 10.97
N VAL A 359 17.05 -7.03 11.47
CA VAL A 359 16.97 -6.68 12.89
C VAL A 359 15.81 -5.72 13.06
N PHE A 360 15.10 -5.83 14.18
CA PHE A 360 14.08 -4.86 14.56
C PHE A 360 14.19 -4.47 16.03
N GLY A 361 13.66 -3.29 16.31
CA GLY A 361 13.37 -2.81 17.65
C GLY A 361 11.98 -2.20 17.67
N SER A 362 11.25 -2.41 18.75
CA SER A 362 9.95 -1.81 18.98
C SER A 362 9.80 -1.36 20.42
N ALA A 363 9.23 -0.19 20.65
CA ALA A 363 9.11 0.34 22.00
C ALA A 363 7.83 1.13 22.25
N TYR A 364 7.38 1.04 23.50
CA TYR A 364 6.31 1.86 24.06
C TYR A 364 6.92 2.94 24.94
N GLY A 365 6.43 4.17 24.80
CA GLY A 365 6.98 5.31 25.53
C GLY A 365 6.40 6.65 25.10
N THR A 366 7.06 7.74 25.48
CA THR A 366 6.77 9.10 24.99
C THR A 366 8.07 9.83 24.72
N LEU A 367 8.12 10.59 23.62
CA LEU A 367 9.29 11.36 23.22
C LEU A 367 10.54 10.48 23.02
N ILE A 368 10.36 9.29 22.45
CA ILE A 368 11.43 8.31 22.23
C ILE A 368 11.85 8.31 20.76
N GLU A 369 13.12 8.05 20.53
CA GLU A 369 13.71 7.71 19.24
C GLU A 369 14.38 6.34 19.37
N LEU A 370 14.05 5.45 18.45
CA LEU A 370 14.68 4.15 18.28
C LEU A 370 15.69 4.23 17.14
N VAL A 371 16.84 3.58 17.30
CA VAL A 371 17.90 3.56 16.30
C VAL A 371 18.46 2.14 16.18
N VAL A 372 18.63 1.65 14.96
CA VAL A 372 19.38 0.42 14.66
C VAL A 372 20.75 0.82 14.11
N GLU A 373 21.80 0.34 14.76
CA GLU A 373 23.18 0.48 14.32
C GLU A 373 23.74 -0.86 13.85
N GLY A 374 24.46 -0.84 12.73
CA GLY A 374 25.13 -2.01 12.18
C GLY A 374 26.40 -2.39 12.97
N PRO A 375 27.01 -3.55 12.67
CA PRO A 375 28.22 -4.02 13.36
C PRO A 375 29.44 -3.08 13.22
N ASN A 376 29.39 -2.14 12.28
CA ASN A 376 30.40 -1.11 12.05
C ASN A 376 30.12 0.20 12.81
N GLY A 377 29.03 0.26 13.60
CA GLY A 377 28.59 1.45 14.32
C GLY A 377 27.89 2.50 13.46
N ASN A 378 27.59 2.20 12.19
CA ASN A 378 26.80 3.11 11.36
C ASN A 378 25.31 2.93 11.68
N VAL A 379 24.60 4.03 11.85
CA VAL A 379 23.14 4.03 11.89
C VAL A 379 22.63 3.50 10.56
N LEU A 380 21.85 2.43 10.62
CA LEU A 380 21.16 1.85 9.48
C LEU A 380 19.76 2.42 9.37
N ASP A 381 19.11 2.61 10.52
CA ASP A 381 17.74 3.05 10.57
C ASP A 381 17.39 3.77 11.88
N SER A 382 16.40 4.66 11.85
CA SER A 382 15.90 5.35 13.06
C SER A 382 14.47 5.83 12.96
N THR A 383 13.65 5.64 13.99
CA THR A 383 12.28 6.17 14.09
C THR A 383 12.12 7.02 15.33
N ALA A 384 11.29 8.06 15.29
CA ALA A 384 11.03 8.90 16.45
C ALA A 384 9.53 9.13 16.65
N THR A 385 9.09 9.11 17.90
CA THR A 385 7.73 9.52 18.27
C THR A 385 7.78 10.69 19.23
N SER A 386 7.22 11.83 18.80
CA SER A 386 7.20 13.09 19.54
C SER A 386 5.86 13.40 20.23
N SER A 387 4.88 12.49 20.15
CA SER A 387 3.52 12.67 20.67
C SER A 387 3.11 11.55 21.65
N ASP A 388 1.96 11.71 22.31
CA ASP A 388 1.39 10.69 23.21
C ASP A 388 0.91 9.42 22.46
N GLY A 389 0.90 9.42 21.13
CA GLY A 389 0.52 8.25 20.31
C GLY A 389 1.34 7.00 20.64
N SER A 390 2.62 7.13 20.97
CA SER A 390 3.51 5.99 21.30
C SER A 390 3.22 5.30 22.66
N ARG A 391 2.24 5.79 23.43
CA ARG A 391 1.70 5.04 24.59
C ARG A 391 0.58 4.09 24.20
N ILE A 392 -0.02 4.33 23.05
CA ILE A 392 -1.17 3.57 22.53
C ILE A 392 -0.70 2.68 21.38
N ASP A 393 0.25 3.17 20.58
CA ASP A 393 0.95 2.42 19.54
C ASP A 393 2.44 2.30 19.86
N ASN A 394 3.13 1.35 19.23
CA ASN A 394 4.57 1.14 19.41
C ASN A 394 5.36 1.87 18.32
N ALA A 395 6.48 2.51 18.71
CA ALA A 395 7.50 2.91 17.74
C ALA A 395 8.21 1.67 17.22
N ILE A 396 8.52 1.61 15.93
CA ILE A 396 9.20 0.46 15.28
C ILE A 396 10.36 0.98 14.43
N VAL A 397 11.52 0.34 14.58
CA VAL A 397 12.72 0.55 13.75
C VAL A 397 13.17 -0.81 13.23
N GLU A 398 13.66 -0.86 12.00
CA GLU A 398 14.05 -2.11 11.37
C GLU A 398 15.11 -1.88 10.30
N ALA A 399 16.01 -2.84 10.15
CA ALA A 399 17.01 -2.78 9.11
C ALA A 399 17.39 -4.17 8.59
N PRO A 400 17.66 -4.30 7.28
CA PRO A 400 18.29 -5.48 6.73
C PRO A 400 19.70 -5.65 7.29
N THR A 401 20.14 -6.89 7.46
CA THR A 401 21.55 -7.14 7.82
C THR A 401 22.50 -6.70 6.71
N VAL A 402 23.57 -5.99 7.07
CA VAL A 402 24.59 -5.43 6.18
C VAL A 402 25.94 -6.16 6.22
N HIS A 403 25.96 -7.45 6.53
CA HIS A 403 27.18 -8.27 6.58
C HIS A 403 27.06 -9.51 5.70
N ASP A 404 28.21 -10.00 5.19
CA ASP A 404 28.24 -10.95 4.07
C ASP A 404 27.94 -12.42 4.45
N SER A 405 28.23 -12.83 5.69
CA SER A 405 28.05 -14.22 6.13
C SER A 405 28.09 -14.38 7.64
N GLY A 406 27.48 -15.47 8.13
CA GLY A 406 27.52 -15.84 9.54
C GLY A 406 26.57 -15.02 10.40
N MET A 407 26.95 -14.81 11.66
CA MET A 407 26.24 -13.97 12.62
C MET A 407 27.03 -12.69 12.86
N ALA A 408 26.35 -11.58 13.11
CA ALA A 408 26.94 -10.35 13.61
C ALA A 408 26.04 -9.67 14.64
N THR A 409 26.66 -8.88 15.53
CA THR A 409 25.99 -8.09 16.55
C THR A 409 25.57 -6.73 15.99
N TYR A 410 24.30 -6.39 16.19
CA TYR A 410 23.69 -5.09 15.90
C TYR A 410 23.30 -4.44 17.22
N THR A 411 23.21 -3.11 17.23
CA THR A 411 22.78 -2.37 18.43
C THR A 411 21.43 -1.71 18.16
N VAL A 412 20.44 -2.01 19.00
CA VAL A 412 19.19 -1.24 19.07
C VAL A 412 19.30 -0.28 20.24
N SER A 413 19.17 1.02 19.99
CA SER A 413 19.19 2.02 21.04
C SER A 413 17.87 2.78 21.16
N VAL A 414 17.52 3.17 22.38
CA VAL A 414 16.38 4.03 22.70
C VAL A 414 16.89 5.30 23.35
N ARG A 415 16.58 6.46 22.77
CA ARG A 415 17.02 7.78 23.25
C ARG A 415 15.89 8.82 23.21
N PRO A 416 16.02 9.99 23.83
CA PRO A 416 15.03 11.06 23.68
C PRO A 416 14.94 11.61 22.25
N ALA A 417 13.72 11.69 21.71
CA ALA A 417 13.44 12.31 20.42
C ALA A 417 13.67 13.84 20.48
N GLY A 418 14.28 14.43 19.44
CA GLY A 418 14.53 15.88 19.35
C GLY A 418 15.89 16.35 19.89
N GLY A 419 16.81 15.43 20.19
CA GLY A 419 18.20 15.76 20.54
C GLY A 419 18.37 16.55 21.84
N GLN A 420 19.40 17.39 21.93
CA GLN A 420 19.75 18.12 23.17
C GLN A 420 18.72 19.19 23.61
N ALA A 421 17.72 19.48 22.77
CA ALA A 421 16.70 20.50 23.04
C ALA A 421 15.39 19.92 23.61
N ALA A 422 15.25 18.59 23.70
CA ALA A 422 14.01 17.93 24.08
C ALA A 422 13.85 17.65 25.58
N SER A 423 12.60 17.62 26.02
CA SER A 423 12.16 17.14 27.35
C SER A 423 12.55 15.68 27.59
N SER A 424 12.50 15.25 28.86
CA SER A 424 12.80 13.87 29.24
C SER A 424 11.87 12.87 28.55
N ALA A 425 12.45 11.84 27.95
CA ALA A 425 11.69 10.73 27.36
C ALA A 425 11.27 9.74 28.44
N GLN A 426 10.15 9.05 28.22
CA GLN A 426 9.73 7.94 29.06
C GLN A 426 9.73 6.66 28.21
N VAL A 427 10.45 5.63 28.65
CA VAL A 427 10.48 4.32 28.02
C VAL A 427 9.78 3.33 28.94
N GLU A 428 8.71 2.70 28.46
CA GLU A 428 7.93 1.76 29.25
C GLU A 428 8.35 0.32 28.98
N ARG A 429 8.33 -0.08 27.70
CA ARG A 429 8.62 -1.44 27.24
C ARG A 429 9.41 -1.40 25.93
N VAL A 430 10.27 -2.39 25.72
CA VAL A 430 11.08 -2.56 24.50
C VAL A 430 11.05 -4.03 24.11
N GLY A 431 10.74 -4.32 22.85
CA GLY A 431 10.82 -5.62 22.21
C GLY A 431 11.80 -5.56 21.05
N LEU A 432 12.69 -6.54 20.90
CA LEU A 432 13.74 -6.52 19.88
C LEU A 432 14.18 -7.92 19.51
N GLY A 433 14.83 -8.07 18.37
CA GLY A 433 15.34 -9.36 17.90
C GLY A 433 15.68 -9.34 16.42
N SER A 434 15.97 -10.52 15.87
CA SER A 434 16.22 -10.72 14.45
C SER A 434 14.99 -11.25 13.72
N PHE A 435 15.00 -11.08 12.39
CA PHE A 435 14.08 -11.78 11.51
C PHE A 435 14.63 -13.15 11.11
N LEU A 436 13.74 -14.04 10.69
CA LEU A 436 14.09 -15.27 9.98
C LEU A 436 14.55 -14.94 8.56
N ASP A 437 15.27 -15.88 7.94
CA ASP A 437 15.56 -15.82 6.51
C ASP A 437 14.25 -15.87 5.71
N PRO A 438 13.95 -14.90 4.84
CA PRO A 438 12.74 -14.89 4.02
C PRO A 438 12.60 -16.14 3.13
N GLU A 439 13.69 -16.81 2.77
CA GLU A 439 13.65 -18.07 2.02
C GLU A 439 13.23 -19.28 2.87
N ALA A 440 13.28 -19.16 4.21
CA ALA A 440 12.96 -20.23 5.15
C ALA A 440 11.58 -20.07 5.83
N THR A 441 10.83 -19.02 5.51
CA THR A 441 9.52 -18.72 6.11
C THR A 441 8.44 -18.44 5.07
N THR A 442 7.19 -18.78 5.41
CA THR A 442 5.99 -18.40 4.66
C THR A 442 5.40 -17.06 5.13
N GLY A 443 5.97 -16.43 6.15
CA GLY A 443 5.36 -15.28 6.84
C GLY A 443 4.02 -15.65 7.46
N ASP A 444 3.07 -14.71 7.44
CA ASP A 444 1.75 -14.87 8.05
C ASP A 444 0.78 -15.76 7.26
N ARG A 445 1.27 -16.40 6.19
CA ARG A 445 0.46 -17.22 5.28
C ARG A 445 -0.03 -18.53 5.88
N THR A 446 0.58 -19.00 6.97
CA THR A 446 0.23 -20.27 7.62
C THR A 446 -0.25 -20.05 9.06
N GLU A 447 -1.06 -20.98 9.58
CA GLU A 447 -1.65 -20.85 10.92
C GLU A 447 -0.61 -20.94 12.04
N ASN A 448 0.40 -21.81 11.87
CA ASN A 448 1.38 -22.16 12.90
C ASN A 448 2.75 -21.50 12.68
N GLY A 449 2.88 -20.64 11.67
CA GLY A 449 4.11 -19.90 11.40
C GLY A 449 4.37 -18.80 12.45
N PRO A 450 5.64 -18.41 12.68
CA PRO A 450 5.94 -17.21 13.44
C PRO A 450 5.32 -15.98 12.79
N ARG A 451 4.93 -15.00 13.61
CA ARG A 451 4.34 -13.75 13.12
C ARG A 451 5.38 -12.86 12.46
N SER A 452 4.94 -12.09 11.48
CA SER A 452 5.74 -11.00 10.94
C SER A 452 5.51 -9.67 11.65
N LEU A 453 6.45 -8.75 11.48
CA LEU A 453 6.31 -7.38 11.93
C LEU A 453 5.35 -6.59 11.03
N HIS A 454 5.38 -6.80 9.70
CA HIS A 454 4.69 -5.96 8.70
C HIS A 454 3.73 -6.68 7.74
N GLY A 455 3.15 -7.82 8.10
CA GLY A 455 2.17 -8.54 7.28
C GLY A 455 1.00 -7.68 6.78
N GLY A 456 0.55 -7.95 5.55
CA GLY A 456 -0.62 -7.32 4.94
C GLY A 456 -1.92 -7.93 5.43
N ILE A 457 -3.06 -7.29 5.16
CA ILE A 457 -4.37 -7.71 5.69
C ILE A 457 -4.77 -9.12 5.27
N ALA A 458 -4.59 -9.46 3.98
CA ALA A 458 -4.96 -10.75 3.41
C ALA A 458 -3.72 -11.49 2.88
N PRO A 459 -2.88 -12.06 3.77
CA PRO A 459 -1.56 -12.60 3.39
C PRO A 459 -1.65 -13.78 2.41
N ASN A 460 -2.81 -14.46 2.29
CA ASN A 460 -2.99 -15.57 1.36
C ASN A 460 -3.63 -15.19 0.02
N GLN A 461 -4.27 -14.03 -0.12
CA GLN A 461 -4.77 -13.58 -1.43
C GLN A 461 -3.60 -13.38 -2.39
N SER A 462 -3.66 -13.91 -3.60
CA SER A 462 -2.66 -13.62 -4.63
C SER A 462 -2.76 -12.16 -5.11
N LEU A 463 -1.67 -11.62 -5.63
CA LEU A 463 -1.56 -10.26 -6.14
C LEU A 463 -1.56 -10.25 -7.67
N VAL A 464 -2.27 -9.28 -8.25
CA VAL A 464 -2.24 -8.98 -9.69
C VAL A 464 -1.98 -7.49 -9.88
N GLY A 465 -0.84 -7.15 -10.48
CA GLY A 465 -0.45 -5.76 -10.71
C GLY A 465 -0.87 -5.26 -12.08
N PHE A 466 -1.66 -4.19 -12.11
CA PHE A 466 -1.95 -3.40 -13.31
C PHE A 466 -1.15 -2.09 -13.21
N GLN A 467 -0.08 -1.98 -13.98
CA GLN A 467 0.91 -0.91 -13.89
C GLN A 467 0.57 0.23 -14.84
N GLY A 468 0.41 1.45 -14.31
CA GLY A 468 0.12 2.65 -15.09
C GLY A 468 -0.96 3.59 -14.52
N LEU A 469 -1.34 3.46 -13.25
CA LEU A 469 -2.42 4.22 -12.61
C LEU A 469 -3.79 4.07 -13.34
N SER A 470 -4.28 5.14 -13.98
CA SER A 470 -5.60 5.20 -14.61
C SER A 470 -5.70 4.44 -15.92
N ASP A 471 -4.62 4.36 -16.71
CA ASP A 471 -4.70 3.80 -18.06
C ASP A 471 -5.07 2.31 -18.04
N PRO A 472 -4.40 1.45 -17.23
CA PRO A 472 -4.79 0.05 -17.08
C PRO A 472 -6.19 -0.16 -16.49
N THR A 473 -6.78 0.86 -15.85
CA THR A 473 -8.15 0.77 -15.32
C THR A 473 -9.15 0.67 -16.47
N THR A 474 -8.91 1.39 -17.57
CA THR A 474 -9.75 1.34 -18.78
C THR A 474 -9.71 -0.04 -19.40
N ASP A 475 -8.52 -0.62 -19.53
CA ASP A 475 -8.32 -1.98 -20.04
C ASP A 475 -8.95 -3.04 -19.13
N LEU A 476 -8.81 -2.87 -17.82
CA LEU A 476 -9.46 -3.73 -16.84
C LEU A 476 -10.99 -3.68 -16.95
N GLY A 477 -11.59 -2.48 -17.13
CA GLY A 477 -13.03 -2.37 -17.32
C GLY A 477 -13.51 -2.98 -18.63
N ALA A 478 -12.81 -2.73 -19.74
CA ALA A 478 -13.15 -3.27 -21.05
C ALA A 478 -13.08 -4.82 -21.12
N HIS A 479 -12.26 -5.44 -20.27
CA HIS A 479 -12.03 -6.89 -20.21
C HIS A 479 -12.29 -7.48 -18.81
N ALA A 480 -13.20 -6.88 -18.04
CA ALA A 480 -13.38 -7.21 -16.63
C ALA A 480 -13.75 -8.68 -16.39
N ASP A 481 -14.61 -9.25 -17.25
CA ASP A 481 -15.01 -10.66 -17.19
C ASP A 481 -13.84 -11.62 -17.48
N GLU A 482 -12.99 -11.29 -18.45
CA GLU A 482 -11.79 -12.05 -18.77
C GLU A 482 -10.78 -11.98 -17.61
N PHE A 483 -10.47 -10.79 -17.09
CA PHE A 483 -9.54 -10.63 -15.98
C PHE A 483 -10.05 -11.29 -14.69
N ALA A 484 -11.35 -11.14 -14.36
CA ALA A 484 -11.97 -11.80 -13.22
C ALA A 484 -11.87 -13.31 -13.31
N ARG A 485 -12.14 -13.88 -14.49
CA ARG A 485 -12.08 -15.33 -14.76
C ARG A 485 -10.67 -15.88 -14.79
N ILE A 486 -9.73 -15.19 -15.44
CA ILE A 486 -8.36 -15.67 -15.64
C ILE A 486 -7.58 -15.61 -14.32
N PHE A 487 -7.70 -14.50 -13.59
CA PHE A 487 -6.91 -14.25 -12.38
C PHE A 487 -7.71 -14.39 -11.09
N ASN A 488 -8.96 -14.84 -11.14
CA ASN A 488 -9.83 -15.00 -9.97
C ASN A 488 -9.89 -13.74 -9.09
N ILE A 489 -9.99 -12.56 -9.71
CA ILE A 489 -9.95 -11.26 -9.03
C ILE A 489 -11.27 -11.03 -8.28
N ARG A 490 -11.19 -10.68 -7.00
CA ARG A 490 -12.36 -10.32 -6.17
C ARG A 490 -12.50 -8.83 -5.93
N ALA A 491 -11.38 -8.16 -5.75
CA ALA A 491 -11.35 -6.74 -5.52
C ALA A 491 -10.13 -6.13 -6.19
N VAL A 492 -10.26 -4.88 -6.60
CA VAL A 492 -9.17 -4.08 -7.16
C VAL A 492 -8.99 -2.82 -6.31
N ASN A 493 -7.74 -2.54 -5.96
CA ASN A 493 -7.34 -1.35 -5.26
C ASN A 493 -7.00 -0.23 -6.26
N MET A 494 -7.62 0.93 -6.08
CA MET A 494 -7.30 2.16 -6.83
C MET A 494 -6.83 3.23 -5.84
N SER A 495 -5.52 3.24 -5.57
CA SER A 495 -4.90 4.18 -4.63
C SER A 495 -4.43 5.46 -5.31
N TRP A 496 -5.12 5.89 -6.37
CA TRP A 496 -4.88 7.10 -7.13
C TRP A 496 -6.19 7.87 -7.35
N GLY A 497 -6.08 9.12 -7.77
CA GLY A 497 -7.21 9.98 -8.16
C GLY A 497 -6.69 11.27 -8.79
N TYR A 498 -7.56 12.02 -9.46
CA TYR A 498 -7.15 13.26 -10.13
C TYR A 498 -6.71 14.35 -9.12
N THR A 499 -5.60 15.02 -9.43
CA THR A 499 -5.01 16.10 -8.63
C THR A 499 -6.01 17.24 -8.40
N GLY A 500 -5.97 17.85 -7.21
CA GLY A 500 -6.89 18.92 -6.80
C GLY A 500 -8.28 18.43 -6.37
N GLY A 501 -8.54 17.12 -6.44
CA GLY A 501 -9.81 16.53 -5.99
C GLY A 501 -11.00 17.19 -6.63
N LEU A 502 -10.85 17.66 -7.89
CA LEU A 502 -11.84 18.45 -8.61
C LEU A 502 -13.20 17.79 -8.38
N PRO A 503 -14.07 18.43 -7.59
CA PRO A 503 -15.34 17.87 -7.23
C PRO A 503 -16.21 18.04 -8.45
N ILE A 504 -16.03 17.13 -9.42
CA ILE A 504 -16.91 17.09 -10.56
C ILE A 504 -18.33 16.80 -10.05
N GLY A 505 -18.56 16.40 -8.79
CA GLY A 505 -19.86 16.15 -8.14
C GLY A 505 -21.02 17.14 -8.37
N ALA A 506 -20.83 18.35 -8.91
CA ALA A 506 -21.93 19.22 -9.39
C ALA A 506 -22.23 19.14 -10.90
N ALA A 507 -21.33 18.52 -11.68
CA ALA A 507 -21.43 18.10 -13.08
C ALA A 507 -21.03 16.61 -13.25
N GLY A 508 -21.22 15.82 -12.17
CA GLY A 508 -20.35 14.73 -11.73
C GLY A 508 -20.60 13.37 -12.33
N GLY A 509 -20.14 13.24 -13.57
CA GLY A 509 -20.19 12.00 -14.35
C GLY A 509 -19.96 12.21 -15.84
N ALA A 510 -20.26 13.41 -16.33
CA ALA A 510 -20.30 13.71 -17.76
C ALA A 510 -18.95 14.06 -18.41
N LEU A 511 -17.83 14.08 -17.66
CA LEU A 511 -16.54 14.63 -18.14
C LEU A 511 -15.35 13.66 -18.10
N GLY A 512 -15.53 12.42 -17.61
CA GLY A 512 -14.47 11.40 -17.62
C GLY A 512 -15.05 10.00 -17.74
N THR A 513 -14.35 9.07 -18.39
CA THR A 513 -14.82 7.70 -18.63
C THR A 513 -14.69 6.79 -17.41
N ILE A 514 -13.87 7.17 -16.42
CA ILE A 514 -13.50 6.32 -15.27
C ILE A 514 -14.71 5.86 -14.43
N PRO A 515 -15.72 6.68 -14.08
CA PRO A 515 -16.89 6.18 -13.34
C PRO A 515 -17.65 5.07 -14.11
N ALA A 516 -17.86 5.24 -15.41
CA ALA A 516 -18.44 4.21 -16.27
C ALA A 516 -17.56 2.95 -16.32
N THR A 517 -16.24 3.12 -16.41
CA THR A 517 -15.29 2.01 -16.34
C THR A 517 -15.36 1.26 -14.99
N VAL A 518 -15.52 1.96 -13.87
CA VAL A 518 -15.71 1.31 -12.55
C VAL A 518 -16.99 0.48 -12.52
N ARG A 519 -18.05 0.95 -13.19
CA ARG A 519 -19.26 0.15 -13.37
C ARG A 519 -19.00 -1.08 -14.23
N ASP A 520 -18.27 -0.97 -15.35
CA ASP A 520 -17.91 -2.12 -16.19
C ASP A 520 -17.11 -3.16 -15.40
N ILE A 521 -16.18 -2.72 -14.54
CA ILE A 521 -15.42 -3.58 -13.61
C ILE A 521 -16.37 -4.32 -12.64
N ALA A 522 -17.37 -3.62 -12.11
CA ALA A 522 -18.36 -4.22 -11.23
C ALA A 522 -19.29 -5.20 -11.96
N GLU A 523 -19.68 -4.90 -13.20
CA GLU A 523 -20.43 -5.80 -14.07
C GLU A 523 -19.65 -7.09 -14.38
N GLY A 524 -18.33 -6.99 -14.50
CA GLY A 524 -17.41 -8.14 -14.58
C GLY A 524 -17.19 -8.90 -13.27
N GLY A 525 -17.82 -8.50 -12.17
CA GLY A 525 -17.78 -9.23 -10.89
C GLY A 525 -16.65 -8.82 -9.93
N ILE A 526 -15.97 -7.70 -10.18
CA ILE A 526 -14.84 -7.22 -9.36
C ILE A 526 -15.27 -6.00 -8.53
N LEU A 527 -14.99 -6.02 -7.22
CA LEU A 527 -15.24 -4.87 -6.35
C LEU A 527 -14.09 -3.86 -6.39
N THR A 528 -14.37 -2.61 -6.79
CA THR A 528 -13.39 -1.52 -6.72
C THR A 528 -13.36 -0.90 -5.32
N CYS A 529 -12.17 -0.79 -4.73
CA CYS A 529 -11.89 -0.03 -3.52
C CYS A 529 -10.96 1.13 -3.86
N ALA A 530 -11.40 2.37 -3.67
CA ALA A 530 -10.74 3.56 -4.16
C ALA A 530 -10.45 4.58 -3.05
N ALA A 531 -9.29 5.23 -3.14
CA ALA A 531 -8.88 6.30 -2.24
C ALA A 531 -9.79 7.53 -2.40
N ALA A 532 -10.32 8.07 -1.29
CA ALA A 532 -11.24 9.22 -1.34
C ALA A 532 -10.59 10.53 -1.87
N GLY A 533 -9.26 10.62 -1.83
CA GLY A 533 -8.50 11.81 -2.23
C GLY A 533 -7.90 12.57 -1.03
N ASN A 534 -6.82 13.31 -1.27
CA ASN A 534 -6.02 13.98 -0.23
C ASN A 534 -6.15 15.52 -0.23
N SER A 535 -7.24 16.08 -0.76
CA SER A 535 -7.40 17.52 -0.99
C SER A 535 -7.83 18.33 0.25
N ALA A 536 -7.85 17.74 1.45
CA ALA A 536 -8.32 18.39 2.68
C ALA A 536 -9.71 19.04 2.54
N THR A 537 -10.55 18.46 1.68
CA THR A 537 -11.91 18.91 1.39
C THR A 537 -12.94 17.94 1.98
N PRO A 538 -13.07 17.83 3.32
CA PRO A 538 -14.04 16.94 3.95
C PRO A 538 -15.50 17.38 3.72
N LEU A 539 -15.75 18.40 2.88
CA LEU A 539 -17.07 18.91 2.49
C LEU A 539 -17.23 19.16 0.98
N ASN A 540 -16.22 18.98 0.12
CA ASN A 540 -16.39 19.28 -1.32
C ASN A 540 -16.59 18.03 -2.18
N GLY A 541 -16.55 16.82 -1.62
CA GLY A 541 -16.82 15.58 -2.36
C GLY A 541 -15.58 14.87 -2.87
N ASN A 542 -15.80 13.71 -3.51
CA ASN A 542 -14.74 12.79 -3.93
C ASN A 542 -14.57 12.88 -5.46
N GLY A 543 -13.33 12.77 -5.93
CA GLY A 543 -13.03 12.64 -7.36
C GLY A 543 -13.17 11.19 -7.84
N ALA A 544 -13.12 10.99 -9.16
CA ALA A 544 -12.92 9.65 -9.72
C ALA A 544 -11.53 9.11 -9.31
N PRO A 545 -11.39 7.79 -9.06
CA PRO A 545 -12.41 6.74 -9.22
C PRO A 545 -13.39 6.60 -8.02
N ALA A 546 -13.07 7.18 -6.87
CA ALA A 546 -13.82 7.01 -5.64
C ALA A 546 -15.25 7.58 -5.65
N VAL A 547 -15.57 8.48 -6.57
CA VAL A 547 -16.91 9.04 -6.73
C VAL A 547 -17.92 8.01 -7.26
N ALA A 548 -17.48 7.01 -8.03
CA ALA A 548 -18.37 6.04 -8.67
C ALA A 548 -19.25 5.32 -7.64
N ASP A 549 -20.52 5.06 -7.96
CA ASP A 549 -21.43 4.42 -7.01
C ASP A 549 -20.88 3.05 -6.66
N GLU A 550 -20.57 2.21 -7.65
CA GLU A 550 -20.11 0.83 -7.49
C GLU A 550 -18.81 0.68 -6.68
N ALA A 551 -17.97 1.72 -6.64
CA ALA A 551 -16.76 1.72 -5.82
C ALA A 551 -17.06 1.80 -4.32
N ILE A 552 -16.13 1.28 -3.50
CA ILE A 552 -15.98 1.63 -2.10
C ILE A 552 -14.97 2.78 -2.02
N SER A 553 -15.44 3.95 -1.62
CA SER A 553 -14.58 5.08 -1.33
C SER A 553 -14.10 5.05 0.12
N VAL A 554 -12.78 5.18 0.28
CA VAL A 554 -12.10 5.00 1.56
C VAL A 554 -11.44 6.30 2.01
N ALA A 555 -11.91 6.84 3.13
CA ALA A 555 -11.25 7.95 3.81
C ALA A 555 -10.17 7.47 4.79
N ALA A 556 -9.18 8.32 5.02
CA ALA A 556 -8.05 8.02 5.89
C ALA A 556 -8.33 8.43 7.33
N THR A 557 -7.95 7.56 8.27
CA THR A 557 -7.88 7.88 9.70
C THR A 557 -6.45 7.83 10.22
N GLY A 558 -6.18 8.60 11.27
CA GLY A 558 -4.98 8.45 12.09
C GLY A 558 -5.10 7.34 13.14
N ASN A 559 -4.05 7.18 13.95
CA ASN A 559 -3.93 6.19 15.03
C ASN A 559 -4.99 6.28 16.15
N LEU A 560 -5.69 7.41 16.29
CA LEU A 560 -6.77 7.59 17.26
C LEU A 560 -8.17 7.51 16.64
N ASP A 561 -8.28 6.88 15.46
CA ASP A 561 -9.53 6.74 14.67
C ASP A 561 -10.17 8.09 14.28
N GLY A 562 -9.44 9.20 14.40
CA GLY A 562 -9.85 10.51 13.88
C GLY A 562 -9.59 10.58 12.37
N ILE A 563 -10.51 11.18 11.62
CA ILE A 563 -10.31 11.45 10.19
C ILE A 563 -9.05 12.31 10.03
N ALA A 564 -8.15 11.88 9.16
CA ALA A 564 -6.92 12.60 8.87
C ALA A 564 -7.24 13.96 8.21
N GLY A 565 -6.49 15.01 8.58
CA GLY A 565 -6.79 16.37 8.12
C GLY A 565 -6.73 16.57 6.60
N TYR A 566 -5.96 15.73 5.88
CA TYR A 566 -5.86 15.74 4.43
C TYR A 566 -7.00 14.96 3.74
N SER A 567 -7.75 14.12 4.45
CA SER A 567 -8.73 13.22 3.83
C SER A 567 -9.91 13.99 3.24
N SER A 568 -10.27 13.68 1.98
CA SER A 568 -11.43 14.27 1.29
C SER A 568 -12.75 13.62 1.72
N GLY A 569 -13.88 14.29 1.48
CA GLY A 569 -15.22 13.75 1.76
C GLY A 569 -16.39 14.74 1.69
N GLY A 570 -17.56 14.28 2.12
CA GLY A 570 -18.58 15.13 2.76
C GLY A 570 -19.73 15.69 1.95
N VAL A 571 -19.75 15.58 0.62
CA VAL A 571 -20.96 15.84 -0.18
C VAL A 571 -21.16 14.70 -1.16
N GLY A 572 -22.43 14.30 -1.31
CA GLY A 572 -22.83 13.18 -2.13
C GLY A 572 -22.46 13.35 -3.61
N ALA A 573 -22.16 12.24 -4.25
CA ALA A 573 -22.10 12.12 -5.68
C ALA A 573 -23.53 12.06 -6.26
N ILE A 574 -23.70 12.36 -7.54
CA ILE A 574 -24.98 12.28 -8.23
C ILE A 574 -25.01 10.95 -9.00
N ASP A 575 -26.02 10.12 -8.74
CA ASP A 575 -26.32 8.90 -9.50
C ASP A 575 -26.64 9.31 -10.94
N GLU A 576 -25.73 8.97 -11.86
CA GLU A 576 -25.82 9.32 -13.28
C GLU A 576 -27.05 8.68 -13.95
N ASP A 577 -27.53 7.54 -13.44
CA ASP A 577 -28.65 6.79 -13.99
C ASP A 577 -30.02 7.27 -13.46
N LYS A 578 -30.08 7.72 -12.19
CA LYS A 578 -31.35 8.06 -11.51
C LYS A 578 -31.50 9.51 -11.09
N GLY A 579 -30.45 10.33 -11.21
CA GLY A 579 -30.48 11.74 -10.81
C GLY A 579 -30.67 11.97 -9.31
N GLY A 580 -30.21 11.02 -8.48
CA GLY A 580 -30.30 11.09 -7.01
C GLY A 580 -28.92 11.32 -6.38
N GLU A 581 -28.86 12.06 -5.27
CA GLU A 581 -27.61 12.24 -4.51
C GLU A 581 -27.32 11.02 -3.63
N TYR A 582 -26.10 10.47 -3.65
CA TYR A 582 -25.62 9.40 -2.76
C TYR A 582 -24.32 9.80 -2.06
N MET A 583 -24.14 9.39 -0.79
CA MET A 583 -23.04 9.87 0.05
C MET A 583 -21.74 9.07 -0.18
N LYS A 584 -20.62 9.80 -0.28
CA LYS A 584 -19.25 9.27 -0.19
C LYS A 584 -18.46 10.11 0.83
N PRO A 585 -17.39 9.57 1.45
CA PRO A 585 -16.86 8.20 1.35
C PRO A 585 -17.78 7.15 2.03
N ASP A 586 -17.62 5.87 1.67
CA ASP A 586 -18.42 4.77 2.23
C ASP A 586 -17.87 4.28 3.57
N VAL A 587 -16.54 4.19 3.68
CA VAL A 587 -15.84 3.65 4.85
C VAL A 587 -14.60 4.49 5.17
N THR A 588 -14.07 4.28 6.37
CA THR A 588 -12.77 4.81 6.79
C THR A 588 -11.82 3.66 7.08
N ALA A 589 -10.55 3.85 6.77
CA ALA A 589 -9.49 2.94 7.18
C ALA A 589 -8.23 3.73 7.55
N PRO A 590 -7.29 3.13 8.27
CA PRO A 590 -6.06 3.81 8.64
C PRO A 590 -5.24 4.19 7.41
N GLY A 591 -4.96 5.50 7.28
CA GLY A 591 -4.11 6.05 6.22
C GLY A 591 -2.96 6.88 6.77
N GLY A 592 -2.85 7.01 8.09
CA GLY A 592 -1.82 7.78 8.77
C GLY A 592 -2.14 9.27 8.89
N THR A 593 -1.21 10.02 9.46
CA THR A 593 -1.20 11.48 9.61
C THR A 593 0.20 11.99 9.24
N LEU A 594 0.39 13.30 9.12
CA LEU A 594 1.73 13.88 8.85
C LEU A 594 2.77 13.53 9.92
N THR A 595 2.35 13.11 11.10
CA THR A 595 3.23 12.77 12.23
C THR A 595 3.21 11.28 12.59
N ASP A 596 2.45 10.48 11.85
CA ASP A 596 2.25 9.05 12.13
C ASP A 596 1.88 8.32 10.83
N LEU A 597 2.88 7.72 10.20
CA LEU A 597 2.80 7.20 8.84
C LEU A 597 2.50 5.70 8.85
N ILE A 598 1.95 5.19 7.74
CA ILE A 598 1.74 3.76 7.54
C ILE A 598 3.01 3.14 6.99
N ASP A 599 3.40 2.01 7.59
CA ASP A 599 4.61 1.28 7.22
C ASP A 599 4.29 0.05 6.35
N ALA A 600 4.96 -0.04 5.20
CA ALA A 600 4.80 -1.14 4.25
C ALA A 600 5.97 -1.20 3.27
N VAL A 601 5.89 -2.13 2.32
CA VAL A 601 6.99 -2.53 1.42
C VAL A 601 7.67 -1.33 0.77
N LEU A 602 9.01 -1.31 0.83
CA LEU A 602 9.85 -0.45 0.00
C LEU A 602 10.30 -1.24 -1.23
N ARG A 603 10.08 -0.65 -2.41
CA ARG A 603 10.55 -1.21 -3.67
C ARG A 603 12.08 -1.22 -3.78
N GLY A 604 12.62 -2.06 -4.65
CA GLY A 604 14.01 -1.99 -5.07
C GLY A 604 14.23 -0.92 -6.13
N ASP A 605 15.48 -0.72 -6.53
CA ASP A 605 15.77 0.05 -7.74
C ASP A 605 15.32 -0.77 -8.97
N PRO A 606 14.39 -0.24 -9.79
CA PRO A 606 13.75 -1.00 -10.86
C PRO A 606 14.71 -1.31 -12.02
N ASN A 607 15.70 -0.44 -12.26
CA ASN A 607 16.63 -0.51 -13.37
C ASN A 607 17.95 -1.22 -13.01
N THR A 608 18.18 -1.44 -11.72
CA THR A 608 19.37 -2.13 -11.21
C THR A 608 19.10 -3.63 -11.04
N SER A 609 20.07 -4.47 -11.37
CA SER A 609 19.95 -5.92 -11.12
C SER A 609 19.96 -6.21 -9.62
N GLU A 610 19.36 -7.31 -9.18
CA GLU A 610 19.36 -7.70 -7.76
C GLU A 610 20.78 -7.89 -7.20
N SER A 611 21.70 -8.44 -8.00
CA SER A 611 23.09 -8.65 -7.59
C SER A 611 23.90 -7.38 -7.39
N GLU A 612 23.42 -6.24 -7.90
CA GLU A 612 24.13 -4.95 -7.86
C GLU A 612 23.56 -3.98 -6.83
N GLN A 613 22.51 -4.37 -6.11
CA GLN A 613 21.87 -3.55 -5.08
C GLN A 613 21.76 -4.29 -3.75
N LYS A 614 21.41 -3.54 -2.70
CA LYS A 614 21.09 -4.16 -1.40
C LYS A 614 19.87 -5.09 -1.56
N PRO A 615 19.77 -6.15 -0.76
CA PRO A 615 18.61 -7.03 -0.80
C PRO A 615 17.31 -6.22 -0.61
N ILE A 616 16.34 -6.45 -1.49
CA ILE A 616 15.07 -5.72 -1.54
C ILE A 616 14.13 -6.31 -0.51
N ARG A 617 14.17 -5.79 0.72
CA ARG A 617 13.42 -6.31 1.88
C ARG A 617 13.10 -5.24 2.93
N GLU A 618 13.31 -3.99 2.56
CA GLU A 618 13.12 -2.82 3.43
C GLU A 618 11.65 -2.39 3.39
N TYR A 619 11.29 -1.56 4.36
CA TYR A 619 9.97 -0.94 4.45
C TYR A 619 10.12 0.58 4.40
N THR A 620 9.04 1.27 4.05
CA THR A 620 8.98 2.71 3.93
C THR A 620 7.67 3.24 4.49
N LEU A 621 7.69 4.47 4.96
CA LEU A 621 6.60 5.13 5.64
C LEU A 621 5.88 6.10 4.69
N LYS A 622 4.56 5.96 4.52
CA LYS A 622 3.73 6.87 3.71
C LYS A 622 2.40 7.17 4.41
N ALA A 623 1.77 8.30 4.08
CA ALA A 623 0.41 8.60 4.55
C ALA A 623 -0.46 9.11 3.41
N GLY A 624 -1.75 8.81 3.48
CA GLY A 624 -2.73 9.19 2.48
C GLY A 624 -3.98 8.30 2.49
N THR A 625 -5.04 8.77 1.82
CA THR A 625 -6.18 7.92 1.47
C THR A 625 -5.77 6.76 0.56
N SER A 626 -4.66 6.92 -0.17
CA SER A 626 -3.99 5.87 -0.93
C SER A 626 -3.42 4.75 -0.07
N MET A 627 -3.04 5.01 1.19
CA MET A 627 -2.69 3.98 2.18
C MET A 627 -3.92 3.39 2.86
N ALA A 628 -5.04 4.13 2.92
CA ALA A 628 -6.28 3.65 3.53
C ALA A 628 -7.05 2.66 2.61
N ALA A 629 -7.16 2.94 1.31
CA ALA A 629 -7.82 2.07 0.34
C ALA A 629 -7.37 0.59 0.36
N PRO A 630 -6.06 0.25 0.44
CA PRO A 630 -5.61 -1.14 0.45
C PRO A 630 -6.04 -1.91 1.71
N PHE A 631 -6.30 -1.26 2.84
CA PHE A 631 -6.92 -1.93 4.00
C PHE A 631 -8.33 -2.44 3.66
N ALA A 632 -9.12 -1.63 2.95
CA ALA A 632 -10.45 -2.02 2.52
C ALA A 632 -10.38 -3.13 1.46
N THR A 633 -9.44 -3.06 0.51
CA THR A 633 -9.23 -4.10 -0.51
C THR A 633 -8.84 -5.44 0.10
N GLY A 634 -7.85 -5.46 1.01
CA GLY A 634 -7.47 -6.68 1.73
C GLY A 634 -8.61 -7.24 2.57
N THR A 635 -9.36 -6.38 3.26
CA THR A 635 -10.55 -6.78 4.03
C THR A 635 -11.65 -7.35 3.12
N ALA A 636 -11.87 -6.78 1.95
CA ALA A 636 -12.80 -7.30 0.96
C ALA A 636 -12.40 -8.72 0.52
N GLY A 637 -11.10 -9.00 0.35
CA GLY A 637 -10.59 -10.33 0.08
C GLY A 637 -10.88 -11.34 1.19
N LEU A 638 -10.76 -10.95 2.47
CA LEU A 638 -11.09 -11.81 3.62
C LEU A 638 -12.61 -12.05 3.75
N ILE A 639 -13.41 -11.01 3.52
CA ILE A 639 -14.87 -11.12 3.55
C ILE A 639 -15.36 -11.99 2.39
N ALA A 640 -14.78 -11.85 1.20
CA ALA A 640 -15.13 -12.67 0.05
C ALA A 640 -14.86 -14.15 0.32
N GLU A 641 -13.71 -14.50 0.92
CA GLU A 641 -13.42 -15.86 1.37
C GLU A 641 -14.53 -16.38 2.30
N ALA A 642 -14.89 -15.63 3.34
CA ALA A 642 -15.96 -16.03 4.25
C ALA A 642 -17.32 -16.15 3.54
N MET A 643 -17.62 -15.28 2.57
CA MET A 643 -18.87 -15.31 1.81
C MET A 643 -18.94 -16.46 0.79
N GLU A 644 -17.82 -16.92 0.27
CA GLU A 644 -17.79 -18.06 -0.65
C GLU A 644 -17.99 -19.40 0.06
N PHE A 645 -17.38 -19.56 1.25
CA PHE A 645 -17.25 -20.87 1.87
C PHE A 645 -18.12 -21.09 3.10
N ASP A 646 -18.42 -20.03 3.86
CA ASP A 646 -19.09 -20.16 5.16
C ASP A 646 -20.41 -19.40 5.27
N ALA A 647 -20.71 -18.50 4.33
CA ALA A 647 -21.90 -17.69 4.39
C ALA A 647 -23.20 -18.49 4.10
N PRO A 648 -24.32 -18.07 4.71
CA PRO A 648 -25.63 -18.57 4.31
C PRO A 648 -25.96 -18.13 2.88
N VAL A 649 -26.76 -18.95 2.18
CA VAL A 649 -27.15 -18.77 0.76
C VAL A 649 -27.55 -17.33 0.40
N GLY A 650 -28.20 -16.60 1.31
CA GLY A 650 -28.67 -15.24 1.05
C GLY A 650 -27.57 -14.16 0.90
N ILE A 651 -26.36 -14.42 1.42
CA ILE A 651 -25.21 -13.50 1.28
C ILE A 651 -23.98 -14.21 0.70
N ALA A 652 -24.13 -15.44 0.21
CA ALA A 652 -23.02 -16.18 -0.37
C ALA A 652 -22.60 -15.60 -1.72
N LEU A 653 -21.30 -15.64 -2.02
CA LEU A 653 -20.76 -15.25 -3.32
C LEU A 653 -20.57 -16.49 -4.22
N PRO A 654 -20.86 -16.39 -5.52
CA PRO A 654 -20.41 -17.39 -6.50
C PRO A 654 -18.90 -17.26 -6.72
N GLU A 655 -18.25 -18.26 -7.32
CA GLU A 655 -16.86 -18.21 -7.82
C GLU A 655 -16.61 -16.95 -8.70
N PRO A 656 -15.38 -16.41 -8.77
CA PRO A 656 -15.10 -15.15 -9.49
C PRO A 656 -15.58 -15.15 -10.94
N ALA A 657 -15.35 -16.24 -11.67
CA ALA A 657 -15.78 -16.38 -13.07
C ALA A 657 -17.32 -16.38 -13.29
N ALA A 658 -18.10 -16.49 -12.21
CA ALA A 658 -19.56 -16.44 -12.23
C ALA A 658 -20.11 -15.27 -11.39
N ALA A 659 -19.23 -14.38 -10.91
CA ALA A 659 -19.62 -13.17 -10.23
C ALA A 659 -20.09 -12.12 -11.24
N ASP A 660 -21.07 -11.33 -10.82
CA ASP A 660 -21.66 -10.24 -11.56
C ASP A 660 -21.83 -9.03 -10.64
N ILE A 661 -22.46 -7.97 -11.14
CA ILE A 661 -22.72 -6.77 -10.35
C ILE A 661 -23.52 -7.05 -9.06
N ASP A 662 -24.44 -8.03 -9.06
CA ASP A 662 -25.20 -8.40 -7.86
C ASP A 662 -24.29 -9.06 -6.81
N ALA A 663 -23.30 -9.84 -7.22
CA ALA A 663 -22.25 -10.35 -6.33
C ALA A 663 -21.40 -9.20 -5.75
N VAL A 664 -20.99 -8.25 -6.59
CA VAL A 664 -20.20 -7.07 -6.16
C VAL A 664 -20.96 -6.23 -5.16
N LEU A 665 -22.22 -5.89 -5.45
CA LEU A 665 -23.07 -5.10 -4.55
C LEU A 665 -23.33 -5.81 -3.22
N ARG A 666 -23.45 -7.14 -3.21
CA ARG A 666 -23.54 -7.93 -1.96
C ARG A 666 -22.25 -7.83 -1.14
N LEU A 667 -21.08 -8.00 -1.77
CA LEU A 667 -19.79 -7.86 -1.08
C LEU A 667 -19.61 -6.44 -0.53
N LYS A 668 -19.88 -5.43 -1.38
CA LYS A 668 -19.90 -4.00 -1.03
C LYS A 668 -20.80 -3.75 0.19
N GLN A 669 -22.02 -4.29 0.18
CA GLN A 669 -22.99 -4.10 1.24
C GLN A 669 -22.53 -4.74 2.56
N VAL A 670 -21.91 -5.93 2.53
CA VAL A 670 -21.36 -6.59 3.71
C VAL A 670 -20.18 -5.81 4.28
N LEU A 671 -19.29 -5.30 3.42
CA LEU A 671 -18.15 -4.46 3.83
C LEU A 671 -18.62 -3.15 4.48
N GLN A 672 -19.69 -2.54 3.98
CA GLN A 672 -20.25 -1.30 4.52
C GLN A 672 -21.10 -1.46 5.79
N GLN A 673 -21.55 -2.68 6.15
CA GLN A 673 -22.48 -2.85 7.27
C GLN A 673 -21.89 -2.26 8.56
N PRO A 674 -22.47 -1.17 9.11
CA PRO A 674 -21.89 -0.47 10.24
C PRO A 674 -22.04 -1.31 11.51
N ARG A 675 -20.92 -1.51 12.20
CA ARG A 675 -20.93 -1.66 13.67
C ARG A 675 -20.29 -0.50 14.42
N ALA A 676 -19.80 0.52 13.73
CA ALA A 676 -19.32 1.75 14.35
C ALA A 676 -20.51 2.68 14.66
N ARG A 677 -21.00 2.66 15.91
CA ARG A 677 -21.68 3.83 16.48
C ARG A 677 -20.64 4.60 17.30
N PRO A 678 -20.43 5.90 17.05
CA PRO A 678 -19.74 6.74 18.04
C PRO A 678 -20.66 6.86 19.26
N TYR A 679 -20.18 6.38 20.41
CA TYR A 679 -20.82 6.64 21.70
C TYR A 679 -20.82 8.16 21.94
N SER A 680 -21.99 8.78 22.06
CA SER A 680 -22.11 10.10 22.65
C SER A 680 -23.21 10.13 23.72
N LEU A 681 -22.82 10.72 24.85
CA LEU A 681 -23.62 11.34 25.91
C LEU A 681 -24.28 10.42 26.97
N LEU A 682 -23.51 10.11 28.02
CA LEU A 682 -23.70 10.66 29.38
C LEU A 682 -22.79 9.95 30.42
N HIS A 683 -22.05 10.79 31.17
CA HIS A 683 -21.32 10.55 32.44
C HIS A 683 -19.81 10.25 32.41
N PRO A 684 -19.02 10.92 33.28
CA PRO A 684 -17.57 10.77 33.35
C PRO A 684 -17.18 9.59 34.25
N ILE A 685 -15.94 9.12 34.04
CA ILE A 685 -15.08 8.29 34.91
C ILE A 685 -14.73 6.90 34.32
N THR A 686 -13.41 6.72 34.23
CA THR A 686 -12.60 5.51 33.97
C THR A 686 -12.53 4.96 32.54
N ALA A 687 -11.41 5.30 31.89
CA ALA A 687 -10.90 4.68 30.67
C ALA A 687 -10.72 3.17 30.82
N ARG A 688 -11.31 2.41 29.90
CA ARG A 688 -10.86 1.08 29.47
C ARG A 688 -11.62 0.64 28.21
N THR A 689 -10.86 0.02 27.31
CA THR A 689 -11.25 -0.87 26.19
C THR A 689 -11.66 -0.26 24.84
N TYR A 690 -10.74 -0.38 23.88
CA TYR A 690 -10.88 -0.24 22.43
C TYR A 690 -11.69 -1.39 21.80
N ARG A 691 -12.57 -1.06 20.85
CA ARG A 691 -13.26 -2.02 19.95
C ARG A 691 -13.64 -1.30 18.66
N ALA A 692 -12.91 -1.55 17.56
CA ALA A 692 -13.37 -1.20 16.21
C ALA A 692 -12.76 -2.09 15.10
N THR A 693 -12.52 -3.38 15.33
CA THR A 693 -12.07 -4.31 14.25
C THR A 693 -12.49 -5.76 14.49
N SER A 694 -12.60 -6.19 15.75
CA SER A 694 -12.94 -7.60 16.08
C SER A 694 -14.44 -7.96 15.95
N LEU A 695 -15.32 -7.01 15.59
CA LEU A 695 -16.78 -7.21 15.68
C LEU A 695 -17.50 -7.53 14.37
N ALA A 696 -16.84 -7.52 13.20
CA ALA A 696 -17.49 -7.85 11.93
C ALA A 696 -18.01 -9.31 11.90
N VAL A 697 -17.32 -10.24 12.58
CA VAL A 697 -17.62 -11.69 12.55
C VAL A 697 -18.63 -12.13 13.63
N GLU A 698 -18.89 -11.34 14.67
CA GLU A 698 -19.39 -11.89 15.95
C GLU A 698 -20.91 -12.18 16.05
N ILE A 699 -21.80 -11.76 15.13
CA ILE A 699 -23.28 -11.92 15.35
C ILE A 699 -24.03 -12.70 14.26
N HIS A 700 -23.48 -12.92 13.07
CA HIS A 700 -24.10 -13.88 12.14
C HIS A 700 -23.63 -15.33 12.35
N MET A 701 -22.44 -15.54 12.93
CA MET A 701 -21.89 -16.89 13.14
C MET A 701 -22.28 -17.56 14.47
N ARG A 702 -22.88 -16.84 15.44
CA ARG A 702 -23.29 -17.40 16.75
C ARG A 702 -24.73 -17.92 16.85
N ALA A 703 -25.52 -17.89 15.76
CA ALA A 703 -26.82 -18.58 15.73
C ALA A 703 -26.70 -20.10 15.53
N SER A 704 -25.51 -20.61 15.24
CA SER A 704 -25.24 -22.04 15.07
C SER A 704 -24.10 -22.43 16.01
N VAL A 705 -24.45 -22.94 17.20
CA VAL A 705 -23.64 -23.72 18.17
C VAL A 705 -23.87 -23.20 19.59
N VAL A 706 -25.01 -23.57 20.18
CA VAL A 706 -25.14 -23.81 21.62
C VAL A 706 -25.96 -25.09 21.83
N SER A 707 -25.22 -26.18 22.09
CA SER A 707 -25.50 -27.25 23.04
C SER A 707 -26.86 -27.98 22.99
N ILE A 708 -26.87 -29.15 22.35
CA ILE A 708 -27.64 -30.31 22.83
C ILE A 708 -26.65 -31.23 23.54
N GLN A 709 -26.66 -31.24 24.87
CA GLN A 709 -26.32 -32.43 25.66
C GLN A 709 -26.79 -32.30 27.11
N THR A 710 -27.85 -33.03 27.47
CA THR A 710 -27.92 -33.77 28.74
C THR A 710 -28.70 -35.08 28.54
N ARG A 711 -28.33 -36.08 29.34
CA ARG A 711 -28.39 -37.55 29.17
C ARG A 711 -29.75 -38.24 29.50
N PRO A 712 -29.90 -39.57 29.25
CA PRO A 712 -31.17 -40.32 29.22
C PRO A 712 -31.53 -40.95 30.60
N PRO A 713 -32.69 -41.65 30.74
CA PRO A 713 -32.70 -43.10 30.51
C PRO A 713 -34.01 -43.71 29.94
N MET A 714 -33.85 -44.88 29.32
CA MET A 714 -34.76 -46.05 29.20
C MET A 714 -36.29 -45.85 29.22
N LEU A 715 -36.95 -46.31 28.14
CA LEU A 715 -37.96 -47.39 28.19
C LEU A 715 -38.39 -47.81 26.78
N SER A 716 -38.20 -49.10 26.49
CA SER A 716 -38.86 -49.79 25.38
C SER A 716 -40.36 -49.95 25.65
N LEU A 717 -41.22 -49.79 24.64
CA LEU A 717 -42.20 -50.81 24.25
C LEU A 717 -43.02 -50.35 23.02
N ALA A 718 -43.01 -51.22 22.01
CA ALA A 718 -44.12 -51.67 21.15
C ALA A 718 -45.37 -50.81 20.91
N ASN A 719 -45.73 -50.74 19.61
CA ASN A 719 -47.07 -50.88 19.02
C ASN A 719 -48.24 -50.06 19.60
N PHE A 720 -48.88 -49.20 18.78
CA PHE A 720 -50.21 -49.50 18.22
C PHE A 720 -50.67 -48.42 17.21
N ARG A 721 -51.10 -48.90 16.03
CA ARG A 721 -52.03 -48.24 15.11
C ARG A 721 -53.40 -48.13 15.76
N GLU A 722 -54.13 -47.05 15.51
CA GLU A 722 -55.59 -46.96 15.21
C GLU A 722 -56.07 -45.53 15.53
N ARG A 723 -57.09 -44.94 14.90
CA ARG A 723 -57.79 -45.05 13.62
C ARG A 723 -58.87 -43.95 13.69
N LEU A 724 -59.15 -43.33 12.55
CA LEU A 724 -60.48 -42.90 12.08
C LEU A 724 -61.21 -41.69 12.70
N LEU A 725 -61.49 -40.75 11.78
CA LEU A 725 -62.80 -40.13 11.43
C LEU A 725 -63.41 -39.16 12.46
N ARG A 726 -63.96 -37.99 12.13
CA ARG A 726 -64.56 -37.36 10.91
C ARG A 726 -64.60 -35.83 11.16
N PRO A 727 -64.94 -35.00 10.16
CA PRO A 727 -66.12 -34.15 10.40
C PRO A 727 -67.11 -34.18 9.23
N LEU A 728 -68.38 -33.96 9.58
CA LEU A 728 -69.46 -33.67 8.65
C LEU A 728 -69.32 -32.23 8.16
N GLY A 729 -69.41 -32.02 6.85
CA GLY A 729 -69.38 -30.71 6.19
C GLY A 729 -68.55 -30.75 4.94
#